data_AF-A0A2E9BQA7-F1
#
_entry.id   AF-A0A2E9BQA7-F1
#
_cell.length_a   1.000
_cell.length_b   1.000
_cell.length_c   1.000
_cell.angle_alpha   90.00
_cell.angle_beta   90.00
_cell.angle_gamma   90.00
#
_symmetry.space_group_name_H-M   'P 1'
#
loop_
_entity.id
_entity.type
_entity.pdbx_description
1 polymer ?
#
loop_
_entity_poly.entity_id
_entity_poly.type
_entity_poly.pdbx_seq_one_letter_code
_entity_poly.pdbx_strand_id
1 'polypeptide(L)'
;MTMEDDPSLAAGGYSAFQLARALAATEHADETVRRNAAKRVRQWTAVIEGQRGGAIATGSRTPLKDMPAWVTPEVATGGFATGALLAGGAFQAHERTLRDELAPGVPEADARGALNSFFLTDAGLERLGLLLDAGRFEVAVPEEGALLAVAWLLRAGHVEQAWELVEAIAPWFSRLRFYPVELAEARTQGTLLWVDDVATVMQRLRAVKPNAAILAQKEAVEVWAPLHDRMAALLFETVRGDAPIALRTADGAWQRGEANSFVVSGGWPCAHYPEGWHERAAMLLDQYRQARALHARCGRPEREGDSFFTLREGLRRCVEKPAALSGREVGRLRLVLARYRATHGLPGAAERLTFRQRQRDEAGAPPFEQIGRQVAHRLEAVPPEAGLDDIEPFLAPVDASEAAASGIREGTTIPHSVRRKLARALEGTAGELVERGAIPSGEALARVLPRWTAALRAADIADPALRRLQAAIDQAFRRRRSLLLLNLERQVQLAELPWVAATARFRAPGSASREAARQALTEIARLALTSFPQAILPNKLLQELGALAEMAGLPLPFVEEIAADIFMGRFSPKFLEAARLAADVVEGSLYARYYGIDGPVLRALRAPQDAASKRGAKDAVDVLARLGASRAGIEWPARNVVRNGMVIEQVQVLTTHNLAPLLAGSGLRESLAAQLPAMARRCFEWICAQLQLPAADRHASLIRIKGSAYAWRQMVFFLSQCRDDEVIEFLGWSRACLGGQAKAFKRRFEPILSGLVAAATTEDPRVQPFMGWTEGTHWLMQDDNPGR
;
A
#
# COMPACT_ATOMS: atom_id res chain seq x y z
N MET A 1 3.22 -16.71 -13.67
CA MET A 1 2.30 -16.51 -14.81
C MET A 1 2.11 -15.02 -14.96
N THR A 2 2.81 -14.43 -15.92
CA THR A 2 2.98 -12.97 -16.07
C THR A 2 2.02 -12.41 -17.13
N MET A 3 1.42 -11.26 -16.82
CA MET A 3 0.48 -10.49 -17.64
C MET A 3 1.18 -9.77 -18.81
N GLU A 4 1.76 -10.48 -19.77
CA GLU A 4 2.31 -9.80 -20.96
C GLU A 4 1.75 -10.25 -22.32
N ASP A 5 0.94 -11.31 -22.43
CA ASP A 5 0.50 -11.80 -23.75
C ASP A 5 -1.01 -12.04 -23.91
N ASP A 6 -1.90 -11.19 -23.38
CA ASP A 6 -3.33 -11.29 -23.76
C ASP A 6 -3.97 -9.93 -24.10
N PRO A 7 -4.40 -9.72 -25.37
CA PRO A 7 -5.20 -8.57 -25.81
C PRO A 7 -6.60 -8.46 -25.17
N SER A 8 -6.99 -9.37 -24.27
CA SER A 8 -8.33 -9.45 -23.66
C SER A 8 -8.58 -8.47 -22.48
N LEU A 9 -8.12 -7.22 -22.59
CA LEU A 9 -8.46 -6.10 -21.68
C LEU A 9 -9.94 -5.65 -21.79
N ALA A 10 -10.86 -6.61 -21.82
CA ALA A 10 -12.23 -6.41 -21.42
C ALA A 10 -12.31 -6.43 -19.89
N ALA A 11 -13.27 -5.72 -19.31
CA ALA A 11 -13.61 -5.78 -17.88
C ALA A 11 -13.76 -7.23 -17.34
N GLY A 12 -14.07 -8.18 -18.22
CA GLY A 12 -14.14 -9.62 -17.90
C GLY A 12 -12.79 -10.27 -17.58
N GLY A 13 -11.68 -9.89 -18.26
CA GLY A 13 -10.36 -10.49 -18.06
C GLY A 13 -9.75 -10.15 -16.69
N TYR A 14 -9.82 -8.87 -16.29
CA TYR A 14 -9.37 -8.44 -14.97
C TYR A 14 -10.20 -9.07 -13.84
N SER A 15 -11.53 -9.11 -13.99
CA SER A 15 -12.42 -9.70 -12.99
C SER A 15 -12.15 -11.20 -12.80
N ALA A 16 -11.95 -11.94 -13.89
CA ALA A 16 -11.59 -13.36 -13.86
C ALA A 16 -10.22 -13.60 -13.20
N PHE A 17 -9.21 -12.79 -13.53
CA PHE A 17 -7.89 -12.87 -12.90
C PHE A 17 -7.97 -12.63 -11.37
N GLN A 18 -8.75 -11.64 -10.94
CA GLN A 18 -8.94 -11.36 -9.53
C GLN A 18 -9.68 -12.47 -8.79
N LEU A 19 -10.67 -13.11 -9.43
CA LEU A 19 -11.35 -14.29 -8.90
C LEU A 19 -10.37 -15.46 -8.74
N ALA A 20 -9.59 -15.78 -9.77
CA ALA A 20 -8.59 -16.85 -9.72
C ALA A 20 -7.56 -16.61 -8.59
N ARG A 21 -7.09 -15.38 -8.42
CA ARG A 21 -6.20 -14.99 -7.33
C ARG A 21 -6.86 -15.11 -5.95
N ALA A 22 -8.17 -14.86 -5.86
CA ALA A 22 -8.91 -15.02 -4.62
C ALA A 22 -9.11 -16.51 -4.26
N LEU A 23 -9.46 -17.35 -5.25
CA LEU A 23 -9.59 -18.81 -5.09
C LEU A 23 -8.26 -19.46 -4.68
N ALA A 24 -7.15 -19.08 -5.31
CA ALA A 24 -5.83 -19.56 -4.89
C ALA A 24 -5.50 -19.23 -3.41
N ALA A 25 -6.14 -18.20 -2.85
CA ALA A 25 -5.95 -17.80 -1.45
C ALA A 25 -6.94 -18.46 -0.47
N THR A 26 -7.97 -19.19 -0.92
CA THR A 26 -8.92 -19.87 -0.01
C THR A 26 -8.34 -21.14 0.62
N GLU A 27 -7.35 -21.75 -0.02
CA GLU A 27 -6.62 -22.91 0.50
C GLU A 27 -5.45 -22.53 1.43
N HIS A 28 -5.31 -21.23 1.73
CA HIS A 28 -4.20 -20.76 2.55
C HIS A 28 -4.31 -21.30 3.98
N ALA A 29 -3.17 -21.66 4.60
CA ALA A 29 -3.14 -22.18 5.97
C ALA A 29 -3.65 -21.20 7.06
N ASP A 30 -3.85 -19.92 6.74
CA ASP A 30 -4.16 -18.84 7.68
C ASP A 30 -5.66 -18.49 7.58
N GLU A 31 -6.37 -18.59 8.71
CA GLU A 31 -7.82 -18.36 8.76
C GLU A 31 -8.23 -16.94 8.34
N THR A 32 -7.45 -15.91 8.69
CA THR A 32 -7.75 -14.53 8.30
C THR A 32 -7.56 -14.35 6.79
N VAL A 33 -6.54 -14.98 6.21
CA VAL A 33 -6.34 -14.98 4.76
C VAL A 33 -7.47 -15.73 4.06
N ARG A 34 -7.88 -16.90 4.57
CA ARG A 34 -9.03 -17.65 4.03
C ARG A 34 -10.32 -16.84 4.10
N ARG A 35 -10.58 -16.17 5.22
CA ARG A 35 -11.77 -15.31 5.41
C ARG A 35 -11.79 -14.13 4.44
N ASN A 36 -10.64 -13.46 4.28
CA ASN A 36 -10.49 -12.37 3.31
C ASN A 36 -10.56 -12.87 1.86
N ALA A 37 -10.03 -14.06 1.57
CA ALA A 37 -10.14 -14.72 0.30
C ALA A 37 -11.60 -15.05 -0.02
N ALA A 38 -12.34 -15.66 0.91
CA ALA A 38 -13.76 -15.96 0.78
C ALA A 38 -14.59 -14.68 0.52
N LYS A 39 -14.29 -13.57 1.21
CA LYS A 39 -14.93 -12.28 0.91
C LYS A 39 -14.65 -11.84 -0.53
N ARG A 40 -13.39 -11.88 -0.98
CA ARG A 40 -13.01 -11.51 -2.35
C ARG A 40 -13.62 -12.43 -3.39
N VAL A 41 -13.70 -13.74 -3.14
CA VAL A 41 -14.38 -14.71 -4.01
C VAL A 41 -15.83 -14.30 -4.18
N ARG A 42 -16.58 -14.08 -3.08
CA ARG A 42 -17.98 -13.62 -3.15
C ARG A 42 -18.12 -12.34 -3.98
N GLN A 43 -17.26 -11.34 -3.72
CA GLN A 43 -17.31 -10.06 -4.44
C GLN A 43 -17.07 -10.24 -5.95
N TRP A 44 -16.03 -10.98 -6.34
CA TRP A 44 -15.69 -11.15 -7.76
C TRP A 44 -16.65 -12.08 -8.50
N THR A 45 -17.19 -13.09 -7.84
CA THR A 45 -18.29 -13.89 -8.38
C THR A 45 -19.51 -13.01 -8.66
N ALA A 46 -19.92 -12.18 -7.70
CA ALA A 46 -21.06 -11.29 -7.87
C ALA A 46 -20.86 -10.26 -9.00
N VAL A 47 -19.65 -9.71 -9.14
CA VAL A 47 -19.29 -8.84 -10.27
C VAL A 47 -19.49 -9.56 -11.61
N ILE A 48 -18.92 -10.76 -11.76
CA ILE A 48 -18.95 -11.54 -13.01
C ILE A 48 -20.39 -11.97 -13.36
N GLU A 49 -21.13 -12.48 -12.38
CA GLU A 49 -22.53 -12.88 -12.58
C GLU A 49 -23.43 -11.69 -12.90
N GLY A 50 -23.26 -10.57 -12.20
CA GLY A 50 -24.00 -9.35 -12.45
C GLY A 50 -23.71 -8.73 -13.82
N GLN A 51 -22.46 -8.78 -14.28
CA GLN A 51 -22.08 -8.40 -15.64
C GLN A 51 -22.72 -9.32 -16.69
N ARG A 52 -22.64 -10.64 -16.49
CA ARG A 52 -23.23 -11.63 -17.42
C ARG A 52 -24.75 -11.53 -17.49
N GLY A 53 -25.41 -11.22 -16.38
CA GLY A 53 -26.85 -11.05 -16.29
C GLY A 53 -27.36 -9.66 -16.68
N GLY A 54 -26.48 -8.71 -17.01
CA GLY A 54 -26.85 -7.33 -17.36
C GLY A 54 -27.35 -6.48 -16.18
N ALA A 55 -27.24 -6.96 -14.95
CA ALA A 55 -27.58 -6.21 -13.73
C ALA A 55 -26.50 -5.18 -13.37
N ILE A 56 -25.25 -5.42 -13.80
CA ILE A 56 -24.09 -4.55 -13.54
C ILE A 56 -23.50 -4.03 -14.86
N ALA A 57 -23.58 -2.72 -15.08
CA ALA A 57 -22.93 -2.00 -16.17
C ALA A 57 -21.61 -1.38 -15.69
N THR A 58 -20.49 -2.09 -15.89
CA THR A 58 -19.17 -1.57 -15.50
C THR A 58 -18.75 -0.38 -16.35
N GLY A 59 -18.09 0.61 -15.75
CA GLY A 59 -17.65 1.83 -16.44
C GLY A 59 -18.69 2.96 -16.46
N SER A 60 -19.82 2.79 -15.76
CA SER A 60 -20.91 3.76 -15.65
C SER A 60 -21.01 4.36 -14.26
N ARG A 61 -21.47 5.62 -14.16
CA ARG A 61 -21.82 6.31 -12.91
C ARG A 61 -23.04 5.71 -12.21
N THR A 62 -23.88 4.98 -12.94
CA THR A 62 -25.01 4.19 -12.42
C THR A 62 -24.78 2.72 -12.78
N PRO A 63 -23.84 2.04 -12.11
CA PRO A 63 -23.43 0.71 -12.52
C PRO A 63 -24.47 -0.36 -12.21
N LEU A 64 -25.45 -0.08 -11.33
CA LEU A 64 -26.49 -1.01 -10.94
C LEU A 64 -27.80 -0.61 -11.64
N LYS A 65 -28.40 -1.57 -12.34
CA LYS A 65 -29.68 -1.35 -13.02
C LYS A 65 -30.76 -0.91 -12.04
N ASP A 66 -31.59 0.05 -12.47
CA ASP A 66 -32.72 0.61 -11.74
C ASP A 66 -32.36 1.28 -10.39
N MET A 67 -31.07 1.50 -10.09
CA MET A 67 -30.64 2.21 -8.88
C MET A 67 -30.33 3.67 -9.18
N PRO A 68 -30.78 4.62 -8.32
CA PRO A 68 -30.37 6.00 -8.41
C PRO A 68 -28.85 6.16 -8.26
N ALA A 69 -28.28 7.16 -8.95
CA ALA A 69 -26.85 7.44 -8.88
C ALA A 69 -26.35 7.74 -7.46
N TRP A 70 -27.19 8.34 -6.60
CA TRP A 70 -26.81 8.71 -5.24
C TRP A 70 -26.67 7.53 -4.28
N VAL A 71 -27.18 6.35 -4.63
CA VAL A 71 -27.07 5.13 -3.81
C VAL A 71 -25.62 4.66 -3.79
N THR A 72 -25.13 4.28 -2.62
CA THR A 72 -23.75 3.83 -2.40
C THR A 72 -23.61 2.31 -2.64
N PRO A 73 -23.00 1.87 -3.75
CA PRO A 73 -22.71 0.45 -3.96
C PRO A 73 -21.52 -0.02 -3.11
N GLU A 74 -21.47 -1.31 -2.81
CA GLU A 74 -20.22 -1.97 -2.43
C GLU A 74 -19.32 -2.08 -3.67
N VAL A 75 -18.07 -1.64 -3.52
CA VAL A 75 -17.09 -1.58 -4.61
C VAL A 75 -15.85 -2.43 -4.29
N ALA A 76 -15.58 -3.38 -5.16
CA ALA A 76 -14.39 -4.24 -5.12
C ALA A 76 -13.11 -3.48 -5.55
N THR A 77 -11.97 -4.16 -5.51
CA THR A 77 -10.68 -3.54 -5.87
C THR A 77 -10.68 -3.17 -7.35
N GLY A 78 -10.25 -1.95 -7.68
CA GLY A 78 -10.25 -1.45 -9.06
C GLY A 78 -11.56 -0.77 -9.49
N GLY A 79 -12.49 -0.51 -8.56
CA GLY A 79 -13.67 0.33 -8.84
C GLY A 79 -14.90 -0.43 -9.35
N PHE A 80 -14.91 -1.77 -9.27
CA PHE A 80 -16.02 -2.60 -9.75
C PHE A 80 -17.14 -2.69 -8.71
N ALA A 81 -18.35 -2.27 -9.06
CA ALA A 81 -19.53 -2.46 -8.21
C ALA A 81 -19.87 -3.95 -8.11
N THR A 82 -20.17 -4.44 -6.89
CA THR A 82 -20.46 -5.87 -6.65
C THR A 82 -21.94 -6.22 -6.79
N GLY A 83 -22.82 -5.23 -6.93
CA GLY A 83 -24.27 -5.41 -6.88
C GLY A 83 -24.88 -5.19 -5.48
N ALA A 84 -24.08 -5.35 -4.42
CA ALA A 84 -24.53 -5.06 -3.06
C ALA A 84 -24.55 -3.54 -2.80
N LEU A 85 -25.44 -3.11 -1.91
CA LEU A 85 -25.59 -1.72 -1.47
C LEU A 85 -25.06 -1.60 -0.04
N LEU A 86 -24.31 -0.53 0.29
CA LEU A 86 -23.76 -0.43 1.65
C LEU A 86 -24.84 -0.17 2.71
N ALA A 87 -25.79 0.72 2.42
CA ALA A 87 -26.97 0.96 3.26
C ALA A 87 -28.04 -0.15 3.14
N GLY A 88 -27.90 -1.05 2.14
CA GLY A 88 -28.85 -2.13 1.86
C GLY A 88 -28.28 -3.54 2.06
N GLY A 89 -27.10 -3.67 2.66
CA GLY A 89 -26.38 -4.93 2.81
C GLY A 89 -27.01 -5.87 3.84
N ALA A 90 -26.23 -6.82 4.35
CA ALA A 90 -26.66 -7.72 5.43
C ALA A 90 -27.17 -6.93 6.64
N PHE A 91 -28.27 -7.40 7.24
CA PHE A 91 -28.90 -6.75 8.38
C PHE A 91 -27.93 -6.70 9.58
N GLN A 92 -27.61 -5.50 10.04
CA GLN A 92 -26.56 -5.26 11.03
C GLN A 92 -27.06 -5.45 12.47
N ALA A 93 -26.14 -5.57 13.43
CA ALA A 93 -26.48 -5.80 14.84
C ALA A 93 -27.36 -4.68 15.41
N HIS A 94 -27.03 -3.41 15.13
CA HIS A 94 -27.84 -2.27 15.59
C HIS A 94 -29.23 -2.25 14.94
N GLU A 95 -29.38 -2.69 13.68
CA GLU A 95 -30.68 -2.79 13.02
C GLU A 95 -31.57 -3.85 13.71
N ARG A 96 -30.97 -4.96 14.18
CA ARG A 96 -31.68 -5.99 14.96
C ARG A 96 -32.17 -5.45 16.29
N THR A 97 -31.30 -4.73 17.03
CA THR A 97 -31.67 -4.08 18.29
C THR A 97 -32.83 -3.10 18.09
N LEU A 98 -32.75 -2.23 17.08
CA LEU A 98 -33.83 -1.28 16.78
C LEU A 98 -35.12 -1.97 16.34
N ARG A 99 -35.04 -3.04 15.54
CA ARG A 99 -36.22 -3.82 15.16
C ARG A 99 -36.90 -4.42 16.39
N ASP A 100 -36.13 -5.05 17.27
CA ASP A 100 -36.66 -5.72 18.46
C ASP A 100 -37.34 -4.71 19.42
N GLU A 101 -36.83 -3.48 19.45
CA GLU A 101 -37.41 -2.37 20.23
C GLU A 101 -38.66 -1.76 19.57
N LEU A 102 -38.60 -1.41 18.28
CA LEU A 102 -39.55 -0.50 17.62
C LEU A 102 -40.56 -1.21 16.72
N ALA A 103 -40.22 -2.40 16.25
CA ALA A 103 -41.04 -3.18 15.32
C ALA A 103 -41.02 -4.67 15.72
N PRO A 104 -41.37 -5.01 16.99
CA PRO A 104 -41.30 -6.38 17.47
C PRO A 104 -42.21 -7.29 16.63
N GLY A 105 -41.66 -8.42 16.19
CA GLY A 105 -42.37 -9.40 15.37
C GLY A 105 -42.34 -9.15 13.86
N VAL A 106 -41.76 -8.05 13.38
CA VAL A 106 -41.56 -7.83 11.93
C VAL A 106 -40.42 -8.70 11.40
N PRO A 107 -40.61 -9.48 10.31
CA PRO A 107 -39.53 -10.27 9.71
C PRO A 107 -38.36 -9.40 9.22
N GLU A 108 -37.14 -9.94 9.21
CA GLU A 108 -35.94 -9.19 8.74
C GLU A 108 -36.07 -8.65 7.31
N ALA A 109 -36.84 -9.33 6.46
CA ALA A 109 -37.11 -8.89 5.09
C ALA A 109 -37.89 -7.56 5.03
N ASP A 110 -38.77 -7.31 6.00
CA ASP A 110 -39.65 -6.13 6.03
C ASP A 110 -39.18 -5.08 7.06
N ALA A 111 -38.24 -5.45 7.93
CA ALA A 111 -37.79 -4.65 9.06
C ALA A 111 -37.28 -3.26 8.66
N ARG A 112 -36.55 -3.11 7.54
CA ARG A 112 -36.07 -1.79 7.08
C ARG A 112 -37.21 -0.86 6.70
N GLY A 113 -38.24 -1.38 6.02
CA GLY A 113 -39.42 -0.60 5.66
C GLY A 113 -40.18 -0.12 6.90
N ALA A 114 -40.34 -1.00 7.89
CA ALA A 114 -40.96 -0.67 9.16
C ALA A 114 -40.15 0.38 9.95
N LEU A 115 -38.83 0.22 10.05
CA LEU A 115 -37.96 1.14 10.78
C LEU A 115 -37.88 2.53 10.12
N ASN A 116 -37.70 2.61 8.80
CA ASN A 116 -37.71 3.90 8.09
C ASN A 116 -39.05 4.62 8.26
N SER A 117 -40.16 3.88 8.19
CA SER A 117 -41.52 4.43 8.41
C SER A 117 -41.71 4.91 9.85
N PHE A 118 -41.22 4.15 10.85
CA PHE A 118 -41.29 4.57 12.25
C PHE A 118 -40.64 5.93 12.48
N PHE A 119 -39.48 6.18 11.88
CA PHE A 119 -38.76 7.44 12.01
C PHE A 119 -39.47 8.66 11.37
N LEU A 120 -40.54 8.45 10.60
CA LEU A 120 -41.42 9.51 10.10
C LEU A 120 -42.65 9.76 10.98
N THR A 121 -42.87 8.95 12.02
CA THR A 121 -43.92 9.21 13.03
C THR A 121 -43.47 10.34 13.98
N ASP A 122 -44.42 10.93 14.72
CA ASP A 122 -44.11 11.97 15.71
C ASP A 122 -43.05 11.51 16.73
N ALA A 123 -43.18 10.29 17.26
CA ALA A 123 -42.21 9.70 18.19
C ALA A 123 -40.83 9.46 17.54
N GLY A 124 -40.82 9.05 16.27
CA GLY A 124 -39.59 8.87 15.50
C GLY A 124 -38.86 10.18 15.23
N LEU A 125 -39.61 11.22 14.85
CA LEU A 125 -39.08 12.57 14.61
C LEU A 125 -38.56 13.21 15.90
N GLU A 126 -39.25 13.03 17.03
CA GLU A 126 -38.77 13.48 18.34
C GLU A 126 -37.45 12.80 18.71
N ARG A 127 -37.35 11.47 18.52
CA ARG A 127 -36.10 10.72 18.75
C ARG A 127 -34.96 11.22 17.88
N LEU A 128 -35.19 11.45 16.58
CA LEU A 128 -34.18 12.03 15.68
C LEU A 128 -33.77 13.45 16.11
N GLY A 129 -34.72 14.26 16.59
CA GLY A 129 -34.47 15.58 17.15
C GLY A 129 -33.51 15.53 18.36
N LEU A 130 -33.75 14.62 19.30
CA LEU A 130 -32.87 14.41 20.47
C LEU A 130 -31.46 13.98 20.06
N LEU A 131 -31.32 13.13 19.03
CA LEU A 131 -30.02 12.73 18.50
C LEU A 131 -29.28 13.91 17.87
N LEU A 132 -29.97 14.76 17.10
CA LEU A 132 -29.41 15.97 16.50
C LEU A 132 -28.88 16.96 17.55
N ASP A 133 -29.67 17.19 18.61
CA ASP A 133 -29.34 18.14 19.66
C ASP A 133 -28.17 17.65 20.51
N ALA A 134 -28.20 16.38 20.91
CA ALA A 134 -27.14 15.76 21.69
C ALA A 134 -25.89 15.41 20.87
N GLY A 135 -25.99 15.36 19.52
CA GLY A 135 -24.89 14.90 18.66
C GLY A 135 -24.54 13.42 18.84
N ARG A 136 -25.49 12.60 19.31
CA ARG A 136 -25.30 11.19 19.68
C ARG A 136 -25.62 10.24 18.53
N PHE A 137 -25.07 10.52 17.35
CA PHE A 137 -25.32 9.73 16.15
C PHE A 137 -24.05 9.50 15.35
N GLU A 138 -24.02 8.40 14.61
CA GLU A 138 -23.03 8.12 13.58
C GLU A 138 -23.71 7.92 12.23
N VAL A 139 -23.09 8.52 11.20
CA VAL A 139 -23.38 8.28 9.79
C VAL A 139 -22.18 7.50 9.23
N ALA A 140 -22.35 6.18 9.09
CA ALA A 140 -21.36 5.29 8.50
C ALA A 140 -21.42 5.34 6.97
N VAL A 141 -22.62 5.45 6.40
CA VAL A 141 -22.88 5.65 4.97
C VAL A 141 -23.79 6.87 4.77
N PRO A 142 -23.62 7.67 3.70
CA PRO A 142 -24.32 8.95 3.55
C PRO A 142 -25.84 8.88 3.68
N GLU A 143 -26.44 7.77 3.24
CA GLU A 143 -27.88 7.50 3.28
C GLU A 143 -28.47 7.59 4.70
N GLU A 144 -27.71 7.19 5.71
CA GLU A 144 -28.13 7.20 7.12
C GLU A 144 -28.37 8.62 7.68
N GLY A 145 -27.88 9.65 6.97
CA GLY A 145 -28.14 11.05 7.31
C GLY A 145 -29.47 11.59 6.77
N ALA A 146 -30.19 10.85 5.93
CA ALA A 146 -31.36 11.38 5.22
C ALA A 146 -32.54 11.70 6.16
N LEU A 147 -32.90 10.79 7.07
CA LEU A 147 -34.02 11.03 7.99
C LEU A 147 -33.68 12.07 9.07
N LEU A 148 -32.40 12.19 9.46
CA LEU A 148 -31.94 13.31 10.29
C LEU A 148 -32.13 14.66 9.57
N ALA A 149 -31.89 14.72 8.25
CA ALA A 149 -32.13 15.93 7.46
C ALA A 149 -33.63 16.25 7.36
N VAL A 150 -34.50 15.23 7.20
CA VAL A 150 -35.96 15.39 7.25
C VAL A 150 -36.40 15.98 8.60
N ALA A 151 -35.96 15.38 9.72
CA ALA A 151 -36.29 15.85 11.06
C ALA A 151 -35.84 17.29 11.29
N TRP A 152 -34.62 17.64 10.84
CA TRP A 152 -34.12 19.02 10.92
C TRP A 152 -34.95 20.00 10.08
N LEU A 153 -35.29 19.64 8.82
CA LEU A 153 -36.09 20.49 7.92
C LEU A 153 -37.48 20.78 8.50
N LEU A 154 -38.16 19.77 9.05
CA LEU A 154 -39.46 19.93 9.69
C LEU A 154 -39.38 20.87 10.90
N ARG A 155 -38.37 20.68 11.76
CA ARG A 155 -38.12 21.55 12.93
C ARG A 155 -37.81 22.99 12.53
N ALA A 156 -37.12 23.19 11.42
CA ALA A 156 -36.80 24.51 10.87
C ALA A 156 -37.97 25.15 10.08
N GLY A 157 -39.14 24.49 10.00
CA GLY A 157 -40.33 25.00 9.31
C GLY A 157 -40.34 24.80 7.79
N HIS A 158 -39.42 23.99 7.25
CA HIS A 158 -39.27 23.74 5.82
C HIS A 158 -39.99 22.46 5.38
N VAL A 159 -41.32 22.44 5.57
CA VAL A 159 -42.18 21.27 5.38
C VAL A 159 -42.17 20.77 3.93
N GLU A 160 -42.28 21.67 2.95
CA GLU A 160 -42.28 21.29 1.52
C GLU A 160 -41.01 20.52 1.15
N GLN A 161 -39.84 20.99 1.57
CA GLN A 161 -38.57 20.36 1.21
C GLN A 161 -38.31 19.09 2.01
N ALA A 162 -38.86 18.97 3.22
CA ALA A 162 -38.90 17.71 3.94
C ALA A 162 -39.75 16.67 3.19
N TRP A 163 -40.90 17.10 2.66
CA TRP A 163 -41.80 16.23 1.88
C TRP A 163 -41.19 15.79 0.55
N GLU A 164 -40.62 16.72 -0.22
CA GLU A 164 -39.86 16.41 -1.46
C GLU A 164 -38.72 15.42 -1.19
N LEU A 165 -38.00 15.61 -0.08
CA LEU A 165 -36.93 14.69 0.31
C LEU A 165 -37.49 13.29 0.62
N VAL A 166 -38.58 13.20 1.38
CA VAL A 166 -39.25 11.92 1.68
C VAL A 166 -39.74 11.24 0.40
N GLU A 167 -40.36 11.99 -0.52
CA GLU A 167 -40.81 11.46 -1.81
C GLU A 167 -39.65 10.85 -2.62
N ALA A 168 -38.48 11.49 -2.58
CA ALA A 168 -37.30 10.98 -3.28
C ALA A 168 -36.72 9.68 -2.68
N ILE A 169 -36.87 9.45 -1.37
CA ILE A 169 -36.27 8.29 -0.67
C ILE A 169 -37.26 7.17 -0.34
N ALA A 170 -38.56 7.47 -0.21
CA ALA A 170 -39.61 6.52 0.15
C ALA A 170 -39.68 5.27 -0.75
N PRO A 171 -39.47 5.34 -2.08
CA PRO A 171 -39.43 4.15 -2.94
C PRO A 171 -38.36 3.11 -2.54
N TRP A 172 -37.38 3.51 -1.73
CA TRP A 172 -36.23 2.70 -1.34
C TRP A 172 -36.28 2.20 0.11
N PHE A 173 -37.34 2.51 0.86
CA PHE A 173 -37.44 2.21 2.30
C PHE A 173 -37.37 0.73 2.66
N SER A 174 -37.85 -0.16 1.78
CA SER A 174 -37.74 -1.60 2.00
C SER A 174 -36.32 -2.14 1.79
N ARG A 175 -35.45 -1.39 1.09
CA ARG A 175 -34.14 -1.87 0.65
C ARG A 175 -32.98 -1.20 1.36
N LEU A 176 -33.09 0.09 1.66
CA LEU A 176 -32.02 0.93 2.20
C LEU A 176 -32.34 1.42 3.61
N ARG A 177 -31.31 1.51 4.45
CA ARG A 177 -31.37 2.20 5.74
C ARG A 177 -31.14 3.71 5.55
N PHE A 178 -32.04 4.53 6.08
CA PHE A 178 -31.96 6.00 6.04
C PHE A 178 -31.87 6.67 7.43
N TYR A 179 -31.77 5.88 8.49
CA TYR A 179 -31.61 6.31 9.87
C TYR A 179 -30.16 6.08 10.37
N PRO A 180 -29.69 6.87 11.34
CA PRO A 180 -28.32 6.79 11.84
C PRO A 180 -28.11 5.59 12.78
N VAL A 181 -26.84 5.34 13.12
CA VAL A 181 -26.49 4.53 14.29
C VAL A 181 -26.54 5.42 15.53
N GLU A 182 -27.31 5.02 16.54
CA GLU A 182 -27.40 5.74 17.81
C GLU A 182 -26.16 5.46 18.68
N LEU A 183 -25.61 6.52 19.27
CA LEU A 183 -24.44 6.44 20.14
C LEU A 183 -24.83 6.70 21.60
N ALA A 184 -24.13 6.04 22.52
CA ALA A 184 -24.29 6.32 23.96
C ALA A 184 -23.85 7.76 24.29
N GLU A 185 -22.75 8.20 23.70
CA GLU A 185 -22.12 9.51 23.93
C GLU A 185 -21.88 10.25 22.61
N ALA A 186 -21.81 11.58 22.70
CA ALA A 186 -21.50 12.42 21.55
C ALA A 186 -20.04 12.23 21.16
N ARG A 187 -19.74 12.17 19.85
CA ARG A 187 -18.34 12.14 19.40
C ARG A 187 -17.70 13.50 19.67
N THR A 188 -16.59 13.49 20.39
CA THR A 188 -15.67 14.64 20.46
C THR A 188 -15.04 14.85 19.09
N GLN A 189 -15.35 15.99 18.46
CA GLN A 189 -14.64 16.45 17.26
C GLN A 189 -13.30 17.05 17.71
N GLY A 190 -12.30 16.20 17.90
CA GLY A 190 -10.94 16.63 18.18
C GLY A 190 -10.26 17.21 16.94
N THR A 191 -9.36 18.17 17.16
CA THR A 191 -8.42 18.66 16.12
C THR A 191 -7.28 17.68 15.86
N LEU A 192 -7.06 16.74 16.78
CA LEU A 192 -6.06 15.69 16.66
C LEU A 192 -6.53 14.60 15.71
N LEU A 193 -5.59 14.11 14.91
CA LEU A 193 -5.79 13.08 13.91
C LEU A 193 -5.08 11.81 14.35
N TRP A 194 -5.54 10.68 13.81
CA TRP A 194 -4.83 9.40 13.85
C TRP A 194 -5.11 8.65 12.55
N VAL A 195 -4.20 7.76 12.16
CA VAL A 195 -4.31 7.08 10.87
C VAL A 195 -5.18 5.82 10.96
N ASP A 196 -5.02 5.06 12.03
CA ASP A 196 -5.82 3.86 12.35
C ASP A 196 -6.21 3.95 13.83
N ASP A 197 -7.45 3.60 14.18
CA ASP A 197 -7.86 3.43 15.58
C ASP A 197 -7.14 2.24 16.27
N VAL A 198 -7.24 2.17 17.60
CA VAL A 198 -6.64 1.11 18.42
C VAL A 198 -7.10 -0.27 17.96
N ALA A 199 -8.38 -0.48 17.65
CA ALA A 199 -8.91 -1.76 17.18
C ALA A 199 -8.23 -2.22 15.87
N THR A 200 -8.06 -1.31 14.92
CA THR A 200 -7.40 -1.54 13.64
C THR A 200 -5.91 -1.84 13.85
N VAL A 201 -5.24 -1.12 14.74
CA VAL A 201 -3.83 -1.38 15.10
C VAL A 201 -3.67 -2.76 15.75
N MET A 202 -4.51 -3.11 16.71
CA MET A 202 -4.53 -4.44 17.33
C MET A 202 -4.72 -5.55 16.30
N GLN A 203 -5.65 -5.38 15.35
CA GLN A 203 -5.86 -6.33 14.27
C GLN A 203 -4.59 -6.50 13.42
N ARG A 204 -3.91 -5.41 13.07
CA ARG A 204 -2.66 -5.44 12.28
C ARG A 204 -1.49 -6.06 13.03
N LEU A 205 -1.41 -5.84 14.33
CA LEU A 205 -0.41 -6.43 15.22
C LEU A 205 -0.61 -7.94 15.34
N ARG A 206 -1.85 -8.39 15.57
CA ARG A 206 -2.22 -9.81 15.60
C ARG A 206 -2.04 -10.51 14.25
N ALA A 207 -2.12 -9.77 13.15
CA ALA A 207 -1.90 -10.27 11.79
C ALA A 207 -0.42 -10.31 11.35
N VAL A 208 0.54 -9.97 12.22
CA VAL A 208 1.98 -10.10 11.91
C VAL A 208 2.31 -11.58 11.69
N LYS A 209 2.82 -11.90 10.50
CA LYS A 209 3.18 -13.27 10.14
C LYS A 209 4.60 -13.62 10.57
N PRO A 210 4.85 -14.87 11.02
CA PRO A 210 6.21 -15.32 11.20
C PRO A 210 6.91 -15.48 9.85
N ASN A 211 8.20 -15.15 9.81
CA ASN A 211 9.01 -15.36 8.61
C ASN A 211 9.41 -16.84 8.53
N ALA A 212 8.94 -17.55 7.51
CA ALA A 212 9.20 -18.98 7.32
C ALA A 212 10.70 -19.30 7.25
N ALA A 213 11.51 -18.42 6.67
CA ALA A 213 12.96 -18.60 6.59
C ALA A 213 13.61 -18.51 7.98
N ILE A 214 13.17 -17.57 8.82
CA ILE A 214 13.64 -17.42 10.20
C ILE A 214 13.23 -18.63 11.04
N LEU A 215 11.98 -19.10 10.90
CA LEU A 215 11.53 -20.31 11.61
C LEU A 215 12.31 -21.56 11.17
N ALA A 216 12.58 -21.71 9.87
CA ALA A 216 13.41 -22.81 9.36
C ALA A 216 14.86 -22.72 9.87
N GLN A 217 15.42 -21.52 9.96
CA GLN A 217 16.73 -21.28 10.57
C GLN A 217 16.74 -21.65 12.05
N LYS A 218 15.69 -21.28 12.80
CA LYS A 218 15.55 -21.63 14.21
C LYS A 218 15.52 -23.14 14.42
N GLU A 219 14.71 -23.87 13.65
CA GLU A 219 14.73 -25.35 13.66
C GLU A 219 16.11 -25.91 13.26
N ALA A 220 16.77 -25.33 12.27
CA ALA A 220 18.12 -25.73 11.85
C ALA A 220 19.15 -25.63 12.96
N VAL A 221 19.06 -24.60 13.81
CA VAL A 221 20.01 -24.32 14.88
C VAL A 221 19.65 -25.03 16.19
N GLU A 222 18.39 -25.02 16.59
CA GLU A 222 17.97 -25.52 17.91
C GLU A 222 17.78 -27.05 17.89
N VAL A 223 17.29 -27.61 16.78
CA VAL A 223 16.91 -29.03 16.68
C VAL A 223 17.94 -29.81 15.85
N TRP A 224 18.20 -29.37 14.62
CA TRP A 224 18.98 -30.18 13.66
C TRP A 224 20.47 -30.12 13.92
N ALA A 225 21.02 -28.94 14.20
CA ALA A 225 22.44 -28.76 14.49
C ALA A 225 22.97 -29.66 15.64
N PRO A 226 22.29 -29.79 16.79
CA PRO A 226 22.70 -30.69 17.87
C PRO A 226 22.64 -32.17 17.49
N LEU A 227 21.58 -32.61 16.80
CA LEU A 227 21.46 -33.99 16.34
C LEU A 227 22.57 -34.35 15.34
N HIS A 228 22.89 -33.43 14.43
CA HIS A 228 23.99 -33.56 13.49
C HIS A 228 25.34 -33.78 14.20
N ASP A 229 25.63 -32.95 15.21
CA ASP A 229 26.88 -33.04 15.96
C ASP A 229 26.97 -34.34 16.76
N ARG A 230 25.85 -34.82 17.32
CA ARG A 230 25.78 -36.13 18.01
C ARG A 230 25.94 -37.31 17.05
N MET A 231 25.40 -37.23 15.84
CA MET A 231 25.60 -38.25 14.80
C MET A 231 27.07 -38.31 14.37
N ALA A 232 27.70 -37.15 14.18
CA ALA A 232 29.13 -37.07 13.91
C ALA A 232 29.94 -37.68 15.06
N ALA A 233 29.63 -37.34 16.32
CA ALA A 233 30.29 -37.90 17.50
C ALA A 233 30.26 -39.44 17.53
N LEU A 234 29.06 -40.03 17.40
CA LEU A 234 28.94 -41.49 17.37
C LEU A 234 29.74 -42.12 16.22
N LEU A 235 29.77 -41.50 15.04
CA LEU A 235 30.54 -42.03 13.92
C LEU A 235 32.05 -41.85 14.09
N PHE A 236 32.52 -40.79 14.75
CA PHE A 236 33.94 -40.65 15.12
C PHE A 236 34.38 -41.75 16.10
N GLU A 237 33.51 -42.19 17.03
CA GLU A 237 33.79 -43.30 17.94
C GLU A 237 34.01 -44.65 17.21
N THR A 238 33.66 -44.75 15.92
CA THR A 238 33.87 -45.98 15.12
C THR A 238 35.18 -45.98 14.34
N VAL A 239 35.94 -44.89 14.41
CA VAL A 239 37.21 -44.72 13.71
C VAL A 239 38.33 -45.36 14.53
N ARG A 240 39.07 -46.29 13.92
CA ARG A 240 40.31 -46.80 14.52
C ARG A 240 41.49 -45.90 14.15
N GLY A 241 42.26 -45.46 15.15
CA GLY A 241 43.41 -44.57 14.99
C GLY A 241 43.02 -43.09 14.95
N ASP A 242 43.85 -42.24 14.33
CA ASP A 242 43.60 -40.80 14.28
C ASP A 242 42.29 -40.46 13.56
N ALA A 243 41.51 -39.52 14.10
CA ALA A 243 40.27 -39.08 13.49
C ALA A 243 40.50 -38.53 12.06
N PRO A 244 39.63 -38.82 11.07
CA PRO A 244 39.83 -38.32 9.72
C PRO A 244 39.77 -36.78 9.68
N ILE A 245 40.66 -36.15 8.89
CA ILE A 245 40.68 -34.69 8.67
C ILE A 245 40.97 -34.37 7.21
N ALA A 246 40.20 -33.44 6.65
CA ALA A 246 40.39 -32.93 5.30
C ALA A 246 41.41 -31.77 5.34
N LEU A 247 42.45 -31.85 4.52
CA LEU A 247 43.55 -30.89 4.55
C LEU A 247 43.20 -29.60 3.80
N ARG A 248 43.77 -28.49 4.29
CA ARG A 248 43.69 -27.18 3.65
C ARG A 248 45.09 -26.72 3.24
N THR A 249 45.19 -25.98 2.16
CA THR A 249 46.42 -25.33 1.71
C THR A 249 46.80 -24.18 2.66
N ALA A 250 48.01 -23.64 2.52
CA ALA A 250 48.47 -22.48 3.31
C ALA A 250 47.53 -21.26 3.17
N ASP A 251 46.90 -21.11 2.00
CA ASP A 251 45.92 -20.03 1.72
C ASP A 251 44.49 -20.35 2.23
N GLY A 252 44.30 -21.46 2.94
CA GLY A 252 43.02 -21.85 3.54
C GLY A 252 42.03 -22.55 2.61
N ALA A 253 42.38 -22.77 1.33
CA ALA A 253 41.57 -23.51 0.36
C ALA A 253 41.65 -25.03 0.61
N TRP A 254 40.65 -25.79 0.14
CA TRP A 254 40.66 -27.25 0.25
C TRP A 254 41.77 -27.85 -0.61
N GLN A 255 42.61 -28.71 -0.04
CA GLN A 255 43.63 -29.42 -0.81
C GLN A 255 42.99 -30.49 -1.69
N ARG A 256 43.35 -30.50 -2.98
CA ARG A 256 42.83 -31.43 -4.01
C ARG A 256 43.94 -32.34 -4.50
N GLY A 257 43.66 -33.63 -4.64
CA GLY A 257 44.57 -34.62 -5.22
C GLY A 257 44.47 -34.67 -6.76
N GLU A 258 45.24 -35.58 -7.37
CA GLU A 258 45.39 -35.70 -8.83
C GLU A 258 44.06 -35.90 -9.60
N ALA A 259 43.05 -36.50 -8.97
CA ALA A 259 41.71 -36.69 -9.55
C ALA A 259 40.69 -35.61 -9.13
N ASN A 260 41.15 -34.44 -8.68
CA ASN A 260 40.34 -33.37 -8.08
C ASN A 260 39.52 -33.81 -6.83
N SER A 261 39.93 -34.91 -6.21
CA SER A 261 39.35 -35.45 -4.98
C SER A 261 39.93 -34.75 -3.74
N PHE A 262 39.20 -34.75 -2.61
CA PHE A 262 39.70 -34.17 -1.37
C PHE A 262 40.83 -35.01 -0.79
N VAL A 263 41.91 -34.36 -0.35
CA VAL A 263 42.99 -35.04 0.40
C VAL A 263 42.56 -35.20 1.86
N VAL A 264 42.35 -36.45 2.29
CA VAL A 264 41.91 -36.82 3.64
C VAL A 264 42.98 -37.67 4.34
N SER A 265 43.44 -37.22 5.50
CA SER A 265 44.32 -37.99 6.40
C SER A 265 43.54 -38.58 7.57
N GLY A 266 44.11 -39.55 8.28
CA GLY A 266 43.49 -40.25 9.41
C GLY A 266 42.74 -41.54 9.04
N GLY A 267 42.16 -42.19 10.05
CA GLY A 267 41.53 -43.50 10.00
C GLY A 267 40.22 -43.57 9.22
N TRP A 268 39.68 -44.79 9.16
CA TRP A 268 38.41 -45.11 8.49
C TRP A 268 37.30 -45.33 9.53
N PRO A 269 36.10 -44.74 9.34
CA PRO A 269 34.95 -45.02 10.20
C PRO A 269 34.44 -46.45 9.98
N CYS A 270 33.55 -46.91 10.86
CA CYS A 270 32.96 -48.25 10.86
C CYS A 270 33.99 -49.39 11.04
N ALA A 271 35.17 -49.09 11.62
CA ALA A 271 36.26 -50.05 11.84
C ALA A 271 36.18 -50.77 13.21
N HIS A 272 35.45 -50.20 14.16
CA HIS A 272 35.03 -50.85 15.40
C HIS A 272 33.76 -50.20 15.93
N TYR A 273 33.10 -50.86 16.88
CA TYR A 273 31.93 -50.33 17.57
C TYR A 273 32.13 -50.53 19.08
N PRO A 274 32.26 -49.45 19.88
CA PRO A 274 32.37 -49.56 21.33
C PRO A 274 31.16 -50.23 21.98
N GLU A 275 31.33 -50.70 23.21
CA GLU A 275 30.22 -51.25 24.00
C GLU A 275 29.08 -50.22 24.15
N GLY A 276 27.82 -50.68 24.06
CA GLY A 276 26.63 -49.82 24.12
C GLY A 276 26.47 -48.85 22.94
N TRP A 277 27.33 -48.89 21.91
CA TRP A 277 27.25 -47.97 20.77
C TRP A 277 25.97 -48.16 19.94
N HIS A 278 25.58 -49.40 19.66
CA HIS A 278 24.40 -49.71 18.83
C HIS A 278 23.10 -49.19 19.47
N GLU A 279 22.95 -49.32 20.79
CA GLU A 279 21.81 -48.80 21.53
C GLU A 279 21.75 -47.27 21.50
N ARG A 280 22.88 -46.59 21.72
CA ARG A 280 22.98 -45.12 21.63
C ARG A 280 22.67 -44.61 20.21
N ALA A 281 23.15 -45.32 19.18
CA ALA A 281 22.88 -45.00 17.79
C ALA A 281 21.40 -45.20 17.43
N ALA A 282 20.79 -46.31 17.85
CA ALA A 282 19.36 -46.57 17.66
C ALA A 282 18.49 -45.51 18.37
N MET A 283 18.83 -45.15 19.61
CA MET A 283 18.14 -44.08 20.36
C MET A 283 18.25 -42.73 19.65
N LEU A 284 19.41 -42.37 19.10
CA LEU A 284 19.58 -41.11 18.36
C LEU A 284 18.75 -41.08 17.06
N LEU A 285 18.63 -42.21 16.36
CA LEU A 285 17.78 -42.34 15.18
C LEU A 285 16.29 -42.27 15.53
N ASP A 286 15.88 -42.74 16.71
CA ASP A 286 14.52 -42.57 17.21
C ASP A 286 14.22 -41.10 17.59
N GLN A 287 15.15 -40.44 18.31
CA GLN A 287 15.07 -39.00 18.58
C GLN A 287 14.97 -38.16 17.31
N TYR A 288 15.70 -38.55 16.25
CA TYR A 288 15.56 -37.94 14.93
C TYR A 288 14.13 -38.08 14.38
N ARG A 289 13.55 -39.30 14.40
CA ARG A 289 12.20 -39.57 13.91
C ARG A 289 11.15 -38.76 14.66
N GLN A 290 11.24 -38.71 15.98
CA GLN A 290 10.37 -37.89 16.84
C GLN A 290 10.52 -36.39 16.53
N ALA A 291 11.74 -35.88 16.46
CA ALA A 291 12.02 -34.49 16.11
C ALA A 291 11.49 -34.14 14.71
N ARG A 292 11.57 -35.06 13.75
CA ARG A 292 11.06 -34.83 12.38
C ARG A 292 9.55 -34.79 12.30
N ALA A 293 8.85 -35.55 13.15
CA ALA A 293 7.39 -35.47 13.26
C ALA A 293 6.94 -34.10 13.78
N LEU A 294 7.71 -33.47 14.67
CA LEU A 294 7.39 -32.17 15.28
C LEU A 294 7.93 -30.95 14.49
N HIS A 295 9.06 -31.12 13.80
CA HIS A 295 9.78 -30.03 13.12
C HIS A 295 9.91 -30.30 11.63
N ALA A 296 9.08 -29.63 10.83
CA ALA A 296 9.02 -29.89 9.38
C ALA A 296 9.63 -28.78 8.51
N ARG A 297 9.89 -27.59 9.07
CA ARG A 297 10.17 -26.36 8.30
C ARG A 297 11.57 -26.33 7.71
N CYS A 298 12.55 -26.97 8.35
CA CYS A 298 13.89 -27.13 7.80
C CYS A 298 14.03 -28.46 7.04
N GLY A 299 14.32 -28.39 5.73
CA GLY A 299 14.52 -29.58 4.88
C GLY A 299 15.94 -30.16 4.87
N ARG A 300 16.90 -29.55 5.58
CA ARG A 300 18.31 -29.98 5.58
C ARG A 300 18.51 -31.47 5.93
N PRO A 301 17.80 -32.06 6.91
CA PRO A 301 18.02 -33.47 7.27
C PRO A 301 17.68 -34.48 6.17
N GLU A 302 16.74 -34.15 5.28
CA GLU A 302 16.27 -35.02 4.20
C GLU A 302 16.94 -34.71 2.85
N ARG A 303 17.77 -33.66 2.79
CA ARG A 303 18.42 -33.25 1.54
C ARG A 303 19.52 -34.22 1.16
N GLU A 304 19.28 -35.01 0.11
CA GLU A 304 20.30 -35.87 -0.47
C GLU A 304 21.55 -35.08 -0.83
N GLY A 305 22.73 -35.62 -0.48
CA GLY A 305 24.00 -34.93 -0.67
C GLY A 305 24.46 -34.06 0.50
N ASP A 306 23.58 -33.71 1.45
CA ASP A 306 23.99 -33.00 2.67
C ASP A 306 24.79 -33.90 3.63
N SER A 307 25.68 -33.28 4.40
CA SER A 307 26.39 -33.91 5.53
C SER A 307 25.44 -34.62 6.50
N PHE A 308 24.31 -33.99 6.86
CA PHE A 308 23.36 -34.54 7.80
C PHE A 308 22.75 -35.84 7.27
N PHE A 309 22.21 -35.79 6.06
CA PHE A 309 21.62 -36.95 5.41
C PHE A 309 22.61 -38.11 5.34
N THR A 310 23.87 -37.81 4.96
CA THR A 310 24.93 -38.81 4.83
C THR A 310 25.26 -39.46 6.18
N LEU A 311 25.42 -38.68 7.26
CA LEU A 311 25.71 -39.22 8.60
C LEU A 311 24.53 -40.03 9.15
N ARG A 312 23.30 -39.54 8.99
CA ARG A 312 22.08 -40.24 9.44
C ARG A 312 21.93 -41.60 8.75
N GLU A 313 22.03 -41.62 7.43
CA GLU A 313 21.88 -42.85 6.65
C GLU A 313 23.04 -43.84 6.92
N GLY A 314 24.25 -43.32 7.07
CA GLY A 314 25.40 -44.12 7.52
C GLY A 314 25.17 -44.74 8.89
N LEU A 315 24.70 -43.96 9.87
CA LEU A 315 24.40 -44.43 11.22
C LEU A 315 23.31 -45.51 11.21
N ARG A 316 22.24 -45.31 10.43
CA ARG A 316 21.15 -46.29 10.26
C ARG A 316 21.67 -47.62 9.72
N ARG A 317 22.52 -47.59 8.69
CA ARG A 317 23.10 -48.81 8.10
C ARG A 317 24.08 -49.51 9.04
N CYS A 318 24.85 -48.77 9.83
CA CYS A 318 25.71 -49.33 10.87
C CYS A 318 24.92 -50.08 11.95
N VAL A 319 23.72 -49.59 12.28
CA VAL A 319 22.84 -50.24 13.28
C VAL A 319 22.14 -51.48 12.69
N GLU A 320 21.61 -51.39 11.47
CA GLU A 320 20.80 -52.47 10.90
C GLU A 320 21.63 -53.63 10.34
N LYS A 321 22.64 -53.32 9.52
CA LYS A 321 23.45 -54.32 8.79
C LYS A 321 24.87 -53.79 8.54
N PRO A 322 25.73 -53.67 9.57
CA PRO A 322 27.07 -53.10 9.41
C PRO A 322 27.94 -53.85 8.39
N ALA A 323 27.75 -55.17 8.22
CA ALA A 323 28.46 -55.99 7.22
C ALA A 323 28.06 -55.68 5.76
N ALA A 324 26.97 -54.94 5.53
CA ALA A 324 26.49 -54.57 4.19
C ALA A 324 27.02 -53.23 3.68
N LEU A 325 27.85 -52.53 4.47
CA LEU A 325 28.45 -51.25 4.06
C LEU A 325 29.53 -51.47 2.99
N SER A 326 29.36 -50.84 1.83
CA SER A 326 30.38 -50.85 0.78
C SER A 326 31.54 -49.90 1.09
N GLY A 327 32.73 -50.18 0.53
CA GLY A 327 33.89 -49.29 0.67
C GLY A 327 33.63 -47.86 0.16
N ARG A 328 32.73 -47.69 -0.82
CA ARG A 328 32.31 -46.37 -1.33
C ARG A 328 31.49 -45.60 -0.28
N GLU A 329 30.63 -46.27 0.47
CA GLU A 329 29.80 -45.67 1.50
C GLU A 329 30.63 -45.27 2.72
N VAL A 330 31.54 -46.15 3.15
CA VAL A 330 32.51 -45.85 4.22
C VAL A 330 33.43 -44.69 3.79
N GLY A 331 33.87 -44.65 2.53
CA GLY A 331 34.65 -43.53 1.99
C GLY A 331 33.89 -42.20 1.99
N ARG A 332 32.58 -42.22 1.69
CA ARG A 332 31.73 -41.04 1.77
C ARG A 332 31.55 -40.55 3.21
N LEU A 333 31.36 -41.46 4.16
CA LEU A 333 31.31 -41.13 5.59
C LEU A 333 32.63 -40.53 6.08
N ARG A 334 33.76 -41.14 5.70
CA ARG A 334 35.11 -40.64 6.01
C ARG A 334 35.30 -39.21 5.53
N LEU A 335 34.88 -38.90 4.31
CA LEU A 335 34.97 -37.55 3.75
C LEU A 335 34.09 -36.53 4.51
N VAL A 336 32.87 -36.90 4.90
CA VAL A 336 31.99 -36.00 5.65
C VAL A 336 32.54 -35.72 7.04
N LEU A 337 33.03 -36.74 7.76
CA LEU A 337 33.69 -36.59 9.06
C LEU A 337 34.98 -35.75 8.95
N ALA A 338 35.79 -35.99 7.91
CA ALA A 338 37.01 -35.23 7.63
C ALA A 338 36.74 -33.73 7.44
N ARG A 339 35.71 -33.39 6.65
CA ARG A 339 35.26 -32.01 6.44
C ARG A 339 34.64 -31.40 7.70
N TYR A 340 33.91 -32.20 8.47
CA TYR A 340 33.38 -31.79 9.77
C TYR A 340 34.52 -31.35 10.69
N ARG A 341 35.52 -32.21 10.91
CA ARG A 341 36.68 -31.92 11.77
C ARG A 341 37.43 -30.68 11.31
N ALA A 342 37.70 -30.57 10.00
CA ALA A 342 38.42 -29.44 9.43
C ALA A 342 37.67 -28.09 9.50
N THR A 343 36.34 -28.11 9.72
CA THR A 343 35.51 -26.90 9.78
C THR A 343 35.08 -26.56 11.20
N HIS A 344 34.98 -27.56 12.08
CA HIS A 344 34.31 -27.43 13.38
C HIS A 344 35.12 -27.99 14.55
N GLY A 345 36.26 -28.64 14.30
CA GLY A 345 36.99 -29.41 15.30
C GLY A 345 36.33 -30.77 15.59
N LEU A 346 36.86 -31.47 16.59
CA LEU A 346 36.26 -32.72 17.08
C LEU A 346 34.93 -32.43 17.79
N PRO A 347 33.93 -33.33 17.70
CA PRO A 347 32.70 -33.19 18.47
C PRO A 347 32.99 -33.08 19.98
N GLY A 348 32.32 -32.14 20.65
CA GLY A 348 32.54 -31.88 22.08
C GLY A 348 33.69 -30.91 22.41
N ALA A 349 34.46 -30.45 21.42
CA ALA A 349 35.46 -29.40 21.64
C ALA A 349 34.82 -28.10 22.17
N ALA A 350 35.49 -27.44 23.12
CA ALA A 350 35.00 -26.24 23.78
C ALA A 350 34.58 -25.15 22.78
N GLU A 351 35.40 -24.90 21.75
CA GLU A 351 35.12 -23.93 20.69
C GLU A 351 33.80 -24.20 19.96
N ARG A 352 33.49 -25.48 19.70
CA ARG A 352 32.24 -25.89 19.05
C ARG A 352 31.05 -25.68 19.96
N LEU A 353 31.16 -26.01 21.25
CA LEU A 353 30.10 -25.78 22.22
C LEU A 353 29.81 -24.30 22.40
N THR A 354 30.84 -23.45 22.52
CA THR A 354 30.69 -21.98 22.56
C THR A 354 30.08 -21.42 21.28
N PHE A 355 30.47 -21.93 20.10
CA PHE A 355 29.84 -21.55 18.84
C PHE A 355 28.36 -21.93 18.79
N ARG A 356 28.00 -23.13 19.26
CA ARG A 356 26.60 -23.57 19.32
C ARG A 356 25.76 -22.76 20.31
N GLN A 357 26.34 -22.39 21.44
CA GLN A 357 25.67 -21.52 22.41
C GLN A 357 25.36 -20.17 21.78
N ARG A 358 26.33 -19.53 21.11
CA ARG A 358 26.11 -18.27 20.37
C ARG A 358 25.02 -18.40 19.30
N GLN A 359 25.06 -19.46 18.49
CA GLN A 359 24.02 -19.68 17.47
C GLN A 359 22.63 -19.83 18.09
N ARG A 360 22.50 -20.55 19.22
CA ARG A 360 21.23 -20.68 19.95
C ARG A 360 20.78 -19.36 20.54
N ASP A 361 21.68 -18.57 21.11
CA ASP A 361 21.35 -17.25 21.66
C ASP A 361 20.85 -16.30 20.55
N GLU A 362 21.46 -16.35 19.37
CA GLU A 362 21.04 -15.57 18.19
C GLU A 362 19.70 -16.06 17.59
N ALA A 363 19.50 -17.38 17.48
CA ALA A 363 18.27 -17.98 16.93
C ALA A 363 17.10 -18.00 17.92
N GLY A 364 17.39 -17.87 19.22
CA GLY A 364 16.43 -17.94 20.32
C GLY A 364 15.48 -16.74 20.38
N ALA A 365 15.77 -15.66 19.64
CA ALA A 365 14.93 -14.47 19.59
C ALA A 365 13.45 -14.82 19.27
N PRO A 366 12.49 -14.18 19.96
CA PRO A 366 11.08 -14.41 19.73
C PRO A 366 10.68 -13.90 18.34
N PRO A 367 9.86 -14.64 17.57
CA PRO A 367 9.35 -14.16 16.29
C PRO A 367 8.50 -12.89 16.49
N PHE A 368 8.54 -11.98 15.51
CA PHE A 368 7.81 -10.72 15.57
C PHE A 368 6.28 -10.89 15.67
N GLU A 369 5.77 -12.05 15.27
CA GLU A 369 4.38 -12.47 15.51
C GLU A 369 4.04 -12.46 17.01
N GLN A 370 4.87 -13.12 17.83
CA GLN A 370 4.66 -13.21 19.28
C GLN A 370 4.76 -11.83 19.92
N ILE A 371 5.77 -11.05 19.55
CA ILE A 371 5.94 -9.67 20.03
C ILE A 371 4.73 -8.80 19.62
N GLY A 372 4.24 -8.94 18.39
CA GLY A 372 3.06 -8.23 17.91
C GLY A 372 1.81 -8.57 18.72
N ARG A 373 1.59 -9.85 19.07
CA ARG A 373 0.49 -10.26 19.94
C ARG A 373 0.61 -9.68 21.35
N GLN A 374 1.81 -9.67 21.92
CA GLN A 374 2.05 -9.07 23.24
C GLN A 374 1.69 -7.58 23.25
N VAL A 375 2.16 -6.82 22.25
CA VAL A 375 1.80 -5.39 22.13
C VAL A 375 0.31 -5.20 21.91
N ALA A 376 -0.35 -6.07 21.15
CA ALA A 376 -1.81 -6.03 20.98
C ALA A 376 -2.56 -6.29 22.30
N HIS A 377 -2.06 -7.19 23.14
CA HIS A 377 -2.64 -7.46 24.46
C HIS A 377 -2.54 -6.24 25.38
N ARG A 378 -1.42 -5.50 25.34
CA ARG A 378 -1.26 -4.23 26.10
C ARG A 378 -2.33 -3.18 25.74
N LEU A 379 -2.86 -3.22 24.52
CA LEU A 379 -3.87 -2.28 24.04
C LEU A 379 -5.32 -2.66 24.41
N GLU A 380 -5.57 -3.84 24.98
CA GLU A 380 -6.93 -4.29 25.30
C GLU A 380 -7.64 -3.42 26.35
N ALA A 381 -6.87 -2.70 27.17
CA ALA A 381 -7.40 -1.75 28.16
C ALA A 381 -7.73 -0.37 27.58
N VAL A 382 -7.38 -0.09 26.32
CA VAL A 382 -7.61 1.20 25.66
C VAL A 382 -8.92 1.14 24.86
N PRO A 383 -9.74 2.21 24.84
CA PRO A 383 -10.94 2.26 24.02
C PRO A 383 -10.65 1.95 22.53
N PRO A 384 -11.40 1.04 21.90
CA PRO A 384 -11.08 0.51 20.56
C PRO A 384 -11.13 1.55 19.44
N GLU A 385 -11.95 2.59 19.60
CA GLU A 385 -12.18 3.63 18.59
C GLU A 385 -11.29 4.88 18.78
N ALA A 386 -10.46 4.91 19.83
CA ALA A 386 -9.61 6.04 20.17
C ALA A 386 -8.26 5.99 19.42
N GLY A 387 -7.57 7.13 19.39
CA GLY A 387 -6.13 7.17 19.18
C GLY A 387 -5.37 7.03 20.51
N LEU A 388 -4.05 7.18 20.44
CA LEU A 388 -3.12 7.12 21.57
C LEU A 388 -2.37 8.45 21.67
N ASP A 389 -2.47 9.13 22.82
CA ASP A 389 -1.67 10.33 23.11
C ASP A 389 -0.16 10.02 23.11
N ASP A 390 0.21 8.86 23.66
CA ASP A 390 1.58 8.36 23.70
C ASP A 390 1.62 6.85 23.41
N ILE A 391 2.63 6.45 22.66
CA ILE A 391 2.89 5.06 22.29
C ILE A 391 4.01 4.43 23.13
N GLU A 392 4.86 5.23 23.79
CA GLU A 392 6.04 4.74 24.52
C GLU A 392 5.69 3.76 25.66
N PRO A 393 4.58 3.92 26.43
CA PRO A 393 4.17 2.93 27.44
C PRO A 393 3.97 1.53 26.86
N PHE A 394 3.50 1.44 25.62
CA PHE A 394 3.26 0.17 24.93
C PHE A 394 4.51 -0.39 24.25
N LEU A 395 5.61 0.36 24.23
CA LEU A 395 6.89 0.02 23.60
C LEU A 395 7.98 -0.40 24.58
N ALA A 396 7.67 -0.38 25.89
CA ALA A 396 8.56 -0.87 26.93
C ALA A 396 9.01 -2.32 26.64
N PRO A 397 10.26 -2.71 26.98
CA PRO A 397 10.68 -4.11 26.92
C PRO A 397 9.72 -5.03 27.67
N VAL A 398 9.67 -6.30 27.28
CA VAL A 398 8.82 -7.31 27.93
C VAL A 398 9.23 -7.49 29.39
N ASP A 399 8.30 -7.34 30.33
CA ASP A 399 8.56 -7.50 31.77
C ASP A 399 8.46 -8.96 32.24
N ALA A 400 8.76 -9.21 33.52
CA ALA A 400 8.74 -10.56 34.09
C ALA A 400 7.35 -11.22 34.11
N SER A 401 6.27 -10.45 34.32
CA SER A 401 4.89 -10.96 34.33
C SER A 401 4.45 -11.33 32.92
N GLU A 402 4.74 -10.46 31.95
CA GLU A 402 4.48 -10.70 30.53
C GLU A 402 5.30 -11.87 30.01
N ALA A 403 6.56 -12.01 30.43
CA ALA A 403 7.41 -13.14 30.07
C ALA A 403 6.81 -14.47 30.53
N ALA A 404 6.29 -14.52 31.77
CA ALA A 404 5.63 -15.69 32.32
C ALA A 404 4.35 -16.06 31.56
N ALA A 405 3.56 -15.06 31.13
CA ALA A 405 2.30 -15.29 30.42
C ALA A 405 2.46 -15.61 28.92
N SER A 406 3.43 -14.99 28.25
CA SER A 406 3.59 -15.07 26.79
C SER A 406 4.66 -16.05 26.32
N GLY A 407 5.55 -16.49 27.21
CA GLY A 407 6.73 -17.29 26.88
C GLY A 407 7.83 -16.51 26.15
N ILE A 408 7.70 -15.18 26.06
CA ILE A 408 8.73 -14.29 25.51
C ILE A 408 9.78 -14.02 26.60
N ARG A 409 11.06 -13.94 26.22
CA ARG A 409 12.14 -13.64 27.17
C ARG A 409 11.99 -12.23 27.75
N GLU A 410 12.10 -12.10 29.07
CA GLU A 410 12.18 -10.80 29.76
C GLU A 410 13.29 -9.91 29.16
N GLY A 411 13.01 -8.61 29.05
CA GLY A 411 13.91 -7.63 28.45
C GLY A 411 13.88 -7.61 26.91
N THR A 412 13.03 -8.41 26.25
CA THR A 412 12.87 -8.35 24.79
C THR A 412 12.36 -6.98 24.35
N THR A 413 13.13 -6.28 23.50
CA THR A 413 12.76 -4.99 22.94
C THR A 413 11.77 -5.11 21.78
N ILE A 414 10.90 -4.11 21.59
CA ILE A 414 9.91 -4.10 20.52
C ILE A 414 10.54 -3.73 19.15
N PRO A 415 10.43 -4.58 18.11
CA PRO A 415 11.02 -4.32 16.80
C PRO A 415 10.43 -3.09 16.09
N HIS A 416 11.24 -2.42 15.27
CA HIS A 416 10.82 -1.24 14.49
C HIS A 416 9.56 -1.49 13.64
N SER A 417 9.38 -2.69 13.07
CA SER A 417 8.21 -3.03 12.26
C SER A 417 6.89 -3.10 13.06
N VAL A 418 6.99 -3.39 14.37
CA VAL A 418 5.88 -3.40 15.33
C VAL A 418 5.62 -1.98 15.82
N ARG A 419 6.69 -1.24 16.19
CA ARG A 419 6.63 0.19 16.52
C ARG A 419 5.92 1.01 15.45
N ARG A 420 6.25 0.80 14.17
CA ARG A 420 5.59 1.47 13.04
C ARG A 420 4.11 1.14 12.89
N LYS A 421 3.64 -0.04 13.35
CA LYS A 421 2.20 -0.35 13.35
C LYS A 421 1.49 0.39 14.46
N LEU A 422 2.09 0.40 15.65
CA LEU A 422 1.56 1.12 16.81
C LEU A 422 1.49 2.63 16.59
N ALA A 423 2.54 3.23 16.00
CA ALA A 423 2.59 4.66 15.70
C ALA A 423 1.44 5.18 14.81
N ARG A 424 0.66 4.29 14.19
CA ARG A 424 -0.50 4.68 13.37
C ARG A 424 -1.72 5.06 14.19
N ALA A 425 -1.79 4.63 15.45
CA ALA A 425 -2.79 5.06 16.42
C ALA A 425 -2.39 6.34 17.16
N LEU A 426 -1.15 6.83 16.99
CA LEU A 426 -0.71 8.05 17.63
C LEU A 426 -1.60 9.23 17.23
N GLU A 427 -2.01 10.02 18.23
CA GLU A 427 -2.72 11.28 18.05
C GLU A 427 -1.75 12.43 17.79
N GLY A 428 -2.13 13.34 16.89
CA GLY A 428 -1.33 14.51 16.57
C GLY A 428 -1.90 15.34 15.43
N THR A 429 -1.28 16.48 15.18
CA THR A 429 -1.50 17.25 13.95
C THR A 429 -0.98 16.49 12.73
N ALA A 430 -1.48 16.82 11.54
CA ALA A 430 -1.01 16.18 10.31
C ALA A 430 0.51 16.30 10.12
N GLY A 431 1.11 17.44 10.51
CA GLY A 431 2.56 17.66 10.47
C GLY A 431 3.32 16.75 11.42
N GLU A 432 2.93 16.70 12.70
CA GLU A 432 3.57 15.84 13.71
C GLU A 432 3.49 14.36 13.32
N LEU A 433 2.35 13.91 12.78
CA LEU A 433 2.19 12.53 12.34
C LEU A 433 3.04 12.18 11.12
N VAL A 434 3.34 13.15 10.25
CA VAL A 434 4.29 12.97 9.16
C VAL A 434 5.72 12.88 9.70
N GLU A 435 6.12 13.81 10.57
CA GLU A 435 7.46 13.85 11.18
C GLU A 435 7.76 12.56 11.96
N ARG A 436 6.77 12.04 12.70
CA ARG A 436 6.88 10.78 13.45
C ARG A 436 6.71 9.52 12.57
N GLY A 437 6.47 9.68 11.27
CA GLY A 437 6.36 8.59 10.30
C GLY A 437 5.06 7.77 10.36
N ALA A 438 4.05 8.23 11.10
CA ALA A 438 2.72 7.63 11.14
C ALA A 438 1.97 7.81 9.81
N ILE A 439 2.18 8.96 9.15
CA ILE A 439 1.74 9.28 7.79
C ILE A 439 2.96 9.20 6.84
N PRO A 440 3.24 8.03 6.22
CA PRO A 440 4.44 7.84 5.41
C PRO A 440 4.30 8.28 3.95
N SER A 441 3.12 8.74 3.51
CA SER A 441 2.87 9.10 2.12
C SER A 441 1.67 10.04 1.95
N GLY A 442 1.58 10.68 0.78
CA GLY A 442 0.41 11.46 0.37
C GLY A 442 -0.89 10.65 0.35
N GLU A 443 -0.83 9.35 0.08
CA GLU A 443 -2.01 8.46 0.16
C GLU A 443 -2.47 8.27 1.61
N ALA A 444 -1.53 8.14 2.54
CA ALA A 444 -1.86 8.08 3.96
C ALA A 444 -2.43 9.41 4.45
N LEU A 445 -1.88 10.53 3.97
CA LEU A 445 -2.38 11.88 4.26
C LEU A 445 -3.83 12.04 3.75
N ALA A 446 -4.10 11.67 2.50
CA ALA A 446 -5.43 11.75 1.90
C ALA A 446 -6.52 10.97 2.66
N ARG A 447 -6.15 9.93 3.43
CA ARG A 447 -7.11 9.19 4.28
C ARG A 447 -7.52 9.94 5.54
N VAL A 448 -6.64 10.77 6.10
CA VAL A 448 -6.90 11.47 7.36
C VAL A 448 -7.49 12.87 7.14
N LEU A 449 -7.19 13.50 6.00
CA LEU A 449 -7.63 14.86 5.67
C LEU A 449 -9.16 15.10 5.70
N PRO A 450 -10.04 14.15 5.29
CA PRO A 450 -11.48 14.38 5.39
C PRO A 450 -11.94 14.68 6.81
N ARG A 451 -11.28 14.13 7.85
CA ARG A 451 -11.60 14.44 9.25
C ARG A 451 -11.25 15.88 9.60
N TRP A 452 -10.11 16.36 9.12
CA TRP A 452 -9.66 17.74 9.33
C TRP A 452 -10.54 18.76 8.59
N THR A 453 -10.88 18.48 7.33
CA THR A 453 -11.58 19.44 6.46
C THR A 453 -13.10 19.44 6.61
N ALA A 454 -13.70 18.41 7.24
CA ALA A 454 -15.15 18.33 7.44
C ALA A 454 -15.73 19.51 8.24
N ALA A 455 -15.05 19.92 9.32
CA ALA A 455 -15.48 21.05 10.15
C ALA A 455 -15.44 22.37 9.37
N LEU A 456 -14.38 22.59 8.59
CA LEU A 456 -14.25 23.75 7.69
C LEU A 456 -15.40 23.79 6.69
N ARG A 457 -15.71 22.68 6.02
CA ARG A 457 -16.79 22.60 5.02
C ARG A 457 -18.19 22.83 5.56
N ALA A 458 -18.40 22.61 6.85
CA ALA A 458 -19.68 22.86 7.50
C ALA A 458 -19.72 24.24 8.19
N ALA A 459 -18.61 24.99 8.22
CA ALA A 459 -18.50 26.26 8.96
C ALA A 459 -19.52 27.32 8.52
N ASP A 460 -19.92 27.31 7.24
CA ASP A 460 -20.92 28.23 6.67
C ASP A 460 -22.37 27.91 7.04
N ILE A 461 -22.59 26.91 7.89
CA ILE A 461 -23.92 26.52 8.38
C ILE A 461 -24.10 27.12 9.77
N ALA A 462 -25.06 28.03 9.91
CA ALA A 462 -25.33 28.72 11.17
C ALA A 462 -25.83 27.78 12.28
N ASP A 463 -26.77 26.90 11.96
CA ASP A 463 -27.36 25.95 12.91
C ASP A 463 -26.34 24.87 13.33
N PRO A 464 -26.03 24.73 14.64
CA PRO A 464 -25.04 23.76 15.11
C PRO A 464 -25.41 22.29 14.86
N ALA A 465 -26.70 21.93 14.89
CA ALA A 465 -27.16 20.57 14.67
C ALA A 465 -27.03 20.20 13.19
N LEU A 466 -27.45 21.08 12.28
CA LEU A 466 -27.26 20.87 10.84
C LEU A 466 -25.78 20.85 10.47
N ARG A 467 -24.96 21.69 11.11
CA ARG A 467 -23.50 21.70 10.92
C ARG A 467 -22.90 20.33 11.25
N ARG A 468 -23.25 19.75 12.40
CA ARG A 468 -22.79 18.40 12.81
C ARG A 468 -23.26 17.32 11.83
N LEU A 469 -24.53 17.35 11.43
CA LEU A 469 -25.10 16.41 10.47
C LEU A 469 -24.36 16.46 9.12
N GLN A 470 -24.14 17.66 8.59
CA GLN A 470 -23.46 17.85 7.30
C GLN A 470 -22.00 17.41 7.35
N ALA A 471 -21.30 17.66 8.47
CA ALA A 471 -19.94 17.15 8.68
C ALA A 471 -19.91 15.62 8.70
N ALA A 472 -20.87 14.97 9.37
CA ALA A 472 -20.97 13.50 9.41
C ALA A 472 -21.27 12.90 8.03
N ILE A 473 -22.17 13.52 7.24
CA ILE A 473 -22.50 13.09 5.87
C ILE A 473 -21.29 13.25 4.94
N ASP A 474 -20.58 14.39 4.96
CA ASP A 474 -19.36 14.58 4.15
C ASP A 474 -18.31 13.51 4.51
N GLN A 475 -18.07 13.28 5.80
CA GLN A 475 -17.11 12.25 6.25
C GLN A 475 -17.51 10.84 5.78
N ALA A 476 -18.80 10.47 5.85
CA ALA A 476 -19.30 9.21 5.32
C ALA A 476 -19.10 9.12 3.80
N PHE A 477 -19.38 10.21 3.08
CA PHE A 477 -19.29 10.28 1.63
C PHE A 477 -17.86 10.09 1.13
N ARG A 478 -16.88 10.72 1.78
CA ARG A 478 -15.45 10.64 1.43
C ARG A 478 -14.82 9.28 1.75
N ARG A 479 -15.40 8.52 2.69
CA ARG A 479 -14.98 7.14 2.99
C ARG A 479 -15.35 6.13 1.89
N ARG A 480 -16.27 6.50 1.00
CA ARG A 480 -16.74 5.62 -0.08
C ARG A 480 -15.62 5.33 -1.08
N ARG A 481 -15.71 4.15 -1.68
CA ARG A 481 -14.81 3.76 -2.77
C ARG A 481 -15.34 4.35 -4.08
N SER A 482 -14.44 4.92 -4.88
CA SER A 482 -14.76 5.42 -6.20
C SER A 482 -15.08 4.28 -7.17
N LEU A 483 -16.02 4.51 -8.08
CA LEU A 483 -16.32 3.58 -9.17
C LEU A 483 -15.25 3.65 -10.26
N LEU A 484 -15.10 2.55 -11.01
CA LEU A 484 -14.42 2.57 -12.29
C LEU A 484 -15.36 3.25 -13.29
N LEU A 485 -14.95 4.41 -13.78
CA LEU A 485 -15.70 5.18 -14.77
C LEU A 485 -14.94 5.19 -16.09
N LEU A 486 -15.70 4.97 -17.15
CA LEU A 486 -15.24 5.04 -18.52
C LEU A 486 -15.90 6.24 -19.20
N ASN A 487 -15.50 6.52 -20.43
CA ASN A 487 -16.10 7.55 -21.28
C ASN A 487 -16.10 8.99 -20.73
N LEU A 488 -15.13 9.29 -19.86
CA LEU A 488 -15.03 10.58 -19.15
C LEU A 488 -16.22 10.87 -18.23
N GLU A 489 -16.94 9.83 -17.80
CA GLU A 489 -17.99 9.97 -16.79
C GLU A 489 -17.40 10.47 -15.46
N ARG A 490 -18.22 11.20 -14.70
CA ARG A 490 -17.84 11.79 -13.41
C ARG A 490 -18.44 10.99 -12.26
N GLN A 491 -17.68 10.89 -11.17
CA GLN A 491 -18.19 10.33 -9.92
C GLN A 491 -19.35 11.18 -9.42
N VAL A 492 -20.27 10.53 -8.70
CA VAL A 492 -21.33 11.22 -7.97
C VAL A 492 -20.70 12.21 -7.00
N GLN A 493 -21.21 13.43 -6.98
CA GLN A 493 -20.79 14.53 -6.12
C GLN A 493 -21.67 14.62 -4.87
N LEU A 494 -21.15 15.25 -3.81
CA LEU A 494 -21.87 15.36 -2.53
C LEU A 494 -23.18 16.13 -2.67
N ALA A 495 -23.18 17.17 -3.50
CA ALA A 495 -24.36 17.98 -3.77
C ALA A 495 -25.47 17.23 -4.54
N GLU A 496 -25.15 16.09 -5.16
CA GLU A 496 -26.14 15.25 -5.87
C GLU A 496 -26.95 14.35 -4.91
N LEU A 497 -26.61 14.30 -3.61
CA LEU A 497 -27.41 13.58 -2.63
C LEU A 497 -28.69 14.36 -2.31
N PRO A 498 -29.89 13.75 -2.34
CA PRO A 498 -31.15 14.45 -2.10
C PRO A 498 -31.19 15.25 -0.79
N TRP A 499 -30.70 14.67 0.32
CA TRP A 499 -30.69 15.32 1.64
C TRP A 499 -29.63 16.42 1.79
N VAL A 500 -28.55 16.39 0.98
CA VAL A 500 -27.59 17.50 0.91
C VAL A 500 -28.15 18.63 0.05
N ALA A 501 -28.74 18.31 -1.10
CA ALA A 501 -29.39 19.29 -1.96
C ALA A 501 -30.50 20.05 -1.22
N ALA A 502 -31.35 19.34 -0.47
CA ALA A 502 -32.44 19.93 0.31
C ALA A 502 -31.97 20.93 1.40
N THR A 503 -30.73 20.77 1.86
CA THR A 503 -30.12 21.61 2.91
C THR A 503 -29.10 22.62 2.37
N ALA A 504 -28.85 22.64 1.04
CA ALA A 504 -27.81 23.46 0.43
C ALA A 504 -28.02 24.97 0.65
N ARG A 505 -29.27 25.45 0.64
CA ARG A 505 -29.63 26.87 0.84
C ARG A 505 -29.28 27.43 2.22
N PHE A 506 -29.03 26.56 3.21
CA PHE A 506 -28.64 26.98 4.57
C PHE A 506 -27.13 27.18 4.72
N ARG A 507 -26.37 27.03 3.63
CA ARG A 507 -24.96 27.39 3.56
C ARG A 507 -24.86 28.84 3.11
N ALA A 508 -24.34 29.71 3.99
CA ALA A 508 -24.10 31.11 3.68
C ALA A 508 -22.58 31.36 3.60
N PRO A 509 -21.96 31.18 2.41
CA PRO A 509 -20.51 31.30 2.27
C PRO A 509 -20.02 32.69 2.66
N GLY A 510 -19.34 32.77 3.81
CA GLY A 510 -18.76 34.00 4.33
C GLY A 510 -17.38 34.30 3.73
N SER A 511 -16.89 35.54 3.88
CA SER A 511 -15.49 35.88 3.57
C SER A 511 -14.51 35.11 4.45
N ALA A 512 -14.82 34.95 5.73
CA ALA A 512 -13.99 34.21 6.69
C ALA A 512 -13.84 32.72 6.32
N SER A 513 -14.92 32.07 5.87
CA SER A 513 -14.91 30.66 5.47
C SER A 513 -14.10 30.44 4.19
N ARG A 514 -14.23 31.35 3.20
CA ARG A 514 -13.40 31.33 1.98
C ARG A 514 -11.92 31.47 2.29
N GLU A 515 -11.57 32.36 3.22
CA GLU A 515 -10.19 32.57 3.64
C GLU A 515 -9.65 31.36 4.42
N ALA A 516 -10.43 30.77 5.33
CA ALA A 516 -10.06 29.54 6.03
C ALA A 516 -9.85 28.36 5.05
N ALA A 517 -10.69 28.25 4.01
CA ALA A 517 -10.51 27.25 2.95
C ALA A 517 -9.23 27.47 2.14
N ARG A 518 -8.89 28.73 1.83
CA ARG A 518 -7.62 29.09 1.16
C ARG A 518 -6.40 28.76 2.02
N GLN A 519 -6.45 29.06 3.31
CA GLN A 519 -5.38 28.73 4.26
C GLN A 519 -5.20 27.21 4.37
N ALA A 520 -6.29 26.47 4.57
CA ALA A 520 -6.24 25.01 4.62
C ALA A 520 -5.71 24.38 3.32
N LEU A 521 -6.14 24.89 2.15
CA LEU A 521 -5.61 24.47 0.84
C LEU A 521 -4.08 24.64 0.78
N THR A 522 -3.60 25.81 1.20
CA THR A 522 -2.17 26.17 1.17
C THR A 522 -1.37 25.32 2.16
N GLU A 523 -1.85 25.15 3.39
CA GLU A 523 -1.19 24.36 4.43
C GLU A 523 -1.11 22.88 4.05
N ILE A 524 -2.20 22.30 3.54
CA ILE A 524 -2.23 20.89 3.13
C ILE A 524 -1.34 20.67 1.91
N ALA A 525 -1.38 21.57 0.91
CA ALA A 525 -0.52 21.47 -0.27
C ALA A 525 0.96 21.62 0.11
N ARG A 526 1.28 22.59 0.98
CA ARG A 526 2.63 22.78 1.52
C ARG A 526 3.11 21.53 2.27
N LEU A 527 2.30 20.99 3.18
CA LEU A 527 2.63 19.78 3.92
C LEU A 527 2.90 18.60 2.97
N ALA A 528 2.03 18.38 1.97
CA ALA A 528 2.17 17.28 1.03
C ALA A 528 3.45 17.39 0.20
N LEU A 529 3.74 18.56 -0.38
CA LEU A 529 4.89 18.78 -1.25
C LEU A 529 6.21 18.79 -0.46
N THR A 530 6.24 19.42 0.72
CA THR A 530 7.45 19.45 1.56
C THR A 530 7.74 18.08 2.16
N SER A 531 6.72 17.29 2.49
CA SER A 531 6.92 15.96 3.08
C SER A 531 7.23 14.89 2.04
N PHE A 532 6.63 14.97 0.85
CA PHE A 532 6.75 13.96 -0.21
C PHE A 532 7.07 14.58 -1.59
N PRO A 533 8.13 15.39 -1.72
CA PRO A 533 8.44 16.12 -2.96
C PRO A 533 8.70 15.20 -4.15
N GLN A 534 9.08 13.94 -3.91
CA GLN A 534 9.34 12.94 -4.93
C GLN A 534 8.05 12.33 -5.51
N ALA A 535 6.91 12.41 -4.81
CA ALA A 535 5.69 11.69 -5.14
C ALA A 535 4.61 12.62 -5.69
N ILE A 536 3.97 12.24 -6.80
CA ILE A 536 2.83 12.99 -7.33
C ILE A 536 1.68 12.99 -6.31
N LEU A 537 0.85 14.04 -6.35
CA LEU A 537 -0.31 14.15 -5.47
C LEU A 537 -1.35 13.07 -5.83
N PRO A 538 -1.73 12.19 -4.89
CA PRO A 538 -2.72 11.16 -5.17
C PRO A 538 -4.08 11.72 -5.55
N ASN A 539 -4.84 11.00 -6.39
CA ASN A 539 -6.18 11.43 -6.82
C ASN A 539 -7.12 11.75 -5.65
N LYS A 540 -7.04 11.01 -4.53
CA LYS A 540 -7.83 11.31 -3.34
C LYS A 540 -7.41 12.63 -2.67
N LEU A 541 -6.11 12.92 -2.63
CA LEU A 541 -5.63 14.19 -2.13
C LEU A 541 -6.11 15.34 -3.03
N LEU A 542 -6.02 15.17 -4.34
CA LEU A 542 -6.50 16.14 -5.33
C LEU A 542 -8.01 16.42 -5.20
N GLN A 543 -8.83 15.41 -4.88
CA GLN A 543 -10.26 15.60 -4.61
C GLN A 543 -10.51 16.51 -3.40
N GLU A 544 -9.71 16.36 -2.34
CA GLU A 544 -9.81 17.22 -1.15
C GLU A 544 -9.32 18.65 -1.44
N LEU A 545 -8.19 18.79 -2.14
CA LEU A 545 -7.66 20.10 -2.56
C LEU A 545 -8.62 20.81 -3.52
N GLY A 546 -9.24 20.08 -4.45
CA GLY A 546 -10.25 20.61 -5.36
C GLY A 546 -11.47 21.16 -4.63
N ALA A 547 -12.00 20.41 -3.65
CA ALA A 547 -13.11 20.88 -2.83
C ALA A 547 -12.75 22.15 -2.02
N LEU A 548 -11.52 22.25 -1.50
CA LEU A 548 -11.06 23.46 -0.81
C LEU A 548 -10.84 24.63 -1.77
N ALA A 549 -10.33 24.37 -2.98
CA ALA A 549 -10.17 25.40 -4.01
C ALA A 549 -11.51 25.97 -4.48
N GLU A 550 -12.51 25.11 -4.72
CA GLU A 550 -13.89 25.51 -5.04
C GLU A 550 -14.47 26.37 -3.90
N MET A 551 -14.32 25.92 -2.65
CA MET A 551 -14.77 26.66 -1.47
C MET A 551 -14.06 28.00 -1.31
N ALA A 552 -12.77 28.08 -1.63
CA ALA A 552 -11.99 29.33 -1.62
C ALA A 552 -12.29 30.26 -2.82
N GLY A 553 -13.10 29.80 -3.79
CA GLY A 553 -13.38 30.52 -5.04
C GLY A 553 -12.17 30.63 -5.98
N LEU A 554 -11.27 29.65 -5.95
CA LEU A 554 -10.06 29.61 -6.77
C LEU A 554 -10.26 28.66 -7.97
N PRO A 555 -10.19 29.15 -9.22
CA PRO A 555 -10.38 28.33 -10.41
C PRO A 555 -9.10 27.54 -10.74
N LEU A 556 -8.81 26.49 -9.97
CA LEU A 556 -7.62 25.64 -10.16
C LEU A 556 -7.94 24.39 -10.98
N PRO A 557 -7.39 24.22 -12.20
CA PRO A 557 -7.69 23.08 -13.05
C PRO A 557 -6.90 21.83 -12.61
N PHE A 558 -7.33 21.17 -11.54
CA PHE A 558 -6.67 19.94 -11.08
C PHE A 558 -6.98 18.73 -11.98
N VAL A 559 -5.93 18.00 -12.35
CA VAL A 559 -5.96 16.84 -13.24
C VAL A 559 -5.56 15.55 -12.52
N GLU A 560 -6.27 14.46 -12.76
CA GLU A 560 -6.01 13.16 -12.14
C GLU A 560 -4.81 12.43 -12.77
N GLU A 561 -4.14 11.58 -11.98
CA GLU A 561 -3.33 10.50 -12.56
C GLU A 561 -4.25 9.49 -13.24
N ILE A 562 -4.08 9.33 -14.55
CA ILE A 562 -4.83 8.40 -15.39
C ILE A 562 -4.07 7.07 -15.47
N ALA A 563 -4.79 5.97 -15.32
CA ALA A 563 -4.23 4.64 -15.52
C ALA A 563 -4.22 4.27 -17.03
N ALA A 564 -3.09 3.79 -17.52
CA ALA A 564 -2.83 3.59 -18.95
C ALA A 564 -3.67 2.47 -19.59
N ASP A 565 -4.09 1.50 -18.78
CA ASP A 565 -4.94 0.36 -19.14
C ASP A 565 -6.41 0.74 -19.37
N ILE A 566 -6.88 1.84 -18.77
CA ILE A 566 -8.25 2.35 -18.94
C ILE A 566 -8.32 3.64 -19.78
N PHE A 567 -7.19 4.11 -20.30
CA PHE A 567 -7.14 5.32 -21.10
C PHE A 567 -7.79 5.12 -22.46
N MET A 568 -8.87 5.86 -22.71
CA MET A 568 -9.69 5.75 -23.92
C MET A 568 -9.26 6.70 -25.04
N GLY A 569 -8.01 7.15 -24.99
CA GLY A 569 -7.42 8.03 -25.98
C GLY A 569 -7.90 9.48 -25.99
N ARG A 570 -8.53 9.93 -24.90
CA ARG A 570 -9.00 11.31 -24.75
C ARG A 570 -8.85 11.79 -23.31
N PHE A 571 -8.54 13.06 -23.16
CA PHE A 571 -8.49 13.79 -21.91
C PHE A 571 -9.76 14.64 -21.75
N SER A 572 -10.14 14.94 -20.51
CA SER A 572 -11.22 15.90 -20.27
C SER A 572 -10.74 17.33 -20.55
N PRO A 573 -11.64 18.29 -20.87
CA PRO A 573 -11.25 19.67 -21.23
C PRO A 573 -10.32 20.36 -20.21
N LYS A 574 -10.48 20.07 -18.91
CA LYS A 574 -9.63 20.61 -17.84
C LYS A 574 -8.13 20.28 -18.00
N PHE A 575 -7.76 19.22 -18.72
CA PHE A 575 -6.35 18.93 -18.98
C PHE A 575 -5.73 19.96 -19.91
N LEU A 576 -6.49 20.48 -20.88
CA LEU A 576 -6.02 21.55 -21.75
C LEU A 576 -5.92 22.88 -20.99
N GLU A 577 -6.88 23.16 -20.10
CA GLU A 577 -6.83 24.32 -19.19
C GLU A 577 -5.58 24.26 -18.29
N ALA A 578 -5.32 23.11 -17.68
CA ALA A 578 -4.14 22.88 -16.87
C ALA A 578 -2.83 23.02 -17.69
N ALA A 579 -2.81 22.52 -18.93
CA ALA A 579 -1.63 22.63 -19.79
C ALA A 579 -1.33 24.07 -20.21
N ARG A 580 -2.36 24.88 -20.51
CA ARG A 580 -2.18 26.31 -20.81
C ARG A 580 -1.65 27.08 -19.59
N LEU A 581 -2.28 26.87 -18.43
CA LEU A 581 -1.82 27.49 -17.19
C LEU A 581 -0.38 27.07 -16.84
N ALA A 582 -0.04 25.79 -17.03
CA ALA A 582 1.31 25.30 -16.81
C ALA A 582 2.32 25.93 -17.75
N ALA A 583 1.96 26.13 -19.03
CA ALA A 583 2.82 26.80 -20.00
C ALA A 583 3.20 28.21 -19.56
N ASP A 584 2.25 28.98 -19.03
CA ASP A 584 2.49 30.33 -18.51
C ASP A 584 3.38 30.30 -17.26
N VAL A 585 3.21 29.30 -16.38
CA VAL A 585 4.01 29.16 -15.14
C VAL A 585 5.47 28.80 -15.42
N VAL A 586 5.73 28.05 -16.49
CA VAL A 586 7.09 27.54 -16.80
C VAL A 586 7.76 28.27 -17.97
N GLU A 587 7.13 29.30 -18.54
CA GLU A 587 7.67 30.05 -19.68
C GLU A 587 9.09 30.59 -19.37
N GLY A 588 10.04 30.36 -20.29
CA GLY A 588 11.44 30.77 -20.12
C GLY A 588 12.23 30.04 -19.01
N SER A 589 11.64 29.08 -18.30
CA SER A 589 12.28 28.41 -17.15
C SER A 589 13.14 27.21 -17.54
N LEU A 590 13.95 26.71 -16.59
CA LEU A 590 14.69 25.44 -16.72
C LEU A 590 13.78 24.27 -17.10
N TYR A 591 12.54 24.24 -16.59
CA TYR A 591 11.60 23.17 -16.88
C TYR A 591 11.18 23.18 -18.35
N ALA A 592 10.85 24.36 -18.90
CA ALA A 592 10.49 24.51 -20.30
C ALA A 592 11.62 24.09 -21.23
N ARG A 593 12.87 24.48 -20.92
CA ARG A 593 14.05 24.07 -21.69
C ARG A 593 14.31 22.57 -21.61
N TYR A 594 14.28 21.99 -20.40
CA TYR A 594 14.59 20.56 -20.21
C TYR A 594 13.57 19.64 -20.90
N TYR A 595 12.28 19.97 -20.86
CA TYR A 595 11.23 19.17 -21.47
C TYR A 595 10.80 19.64 -22.87
N GLY A 596 11.38 20.73 -23.40
CA GLY A 596 11.02 21.30 -24.70
C GLY A 596 9.54 21.71 -24.75
N ILE A 597 9.10 22.59 -23.85
CA ILE A 597 7.71 23.07 -23.80
C ILE A 597 7.53 24.26 -24.75
N ASP A 598 6.68 24.10 -25.75
CA ASP A 598 6.28 25.16 -26.67
C ASP A 598 4.99 25.84 -26.17
N GLY A 599 5.17 26.92 -25.42
CA GLY A 599 4.07 27.71 -24.86
C GLY A 599 3.12 28.28 -25.92
N PRO A 600 3.62 28.92 -27.00
CA PRO A 600 2.77 29.39 -28.10
C PRO A 600 1.90 28.29 -28.72
N VAL A 601 2.43 27.09 -28.98
CA VAL A 601 1.66 25.96 -29.50
C VAL A 601 0.55 25.56 -28.52
N LEU A 602 0.85 25.44 -27.23
CA LEU A 602 -0.15 25.09 -26.20
C LEU A 602 -1.27 26.13 -26.09
N ARG A 603 -0.94 27.43 -26.16
CA ARG A 603 -1.92 28.54 -26.14
C ARG A 603 -2.81 28.53 -27.38
N ALA A 604 -2.29 28.12 -28.53
CA ALA A 604 -3.03 28.07 -29.79
C ALA A 604 -3.98 26.87 -29.92
N LEU A 605 -3.76 25.78 -29.17
CA LEU A 605 -4.67 24.61 -29.17
C LEU A 605 -6.09 25.04 -28.78
N ARG A 606 -7.12 24.51 -29.46
CA ARG A 606 -8.54 24.74 -29.13
C ARG A 606 -9.21 23.45 -28.65
N ALA A 607 -10.12 23.57 -27.68
CA ALA A 607 -10.88 22.42 -27.22
C ALA A 607 -11.92 22.04 -28.28
N PRO A 608 -12.18 20.74 -28.55
CA PRO A 608 -13.21 20.33 -29.50
C PRO A 608 -14.62 20.87 -29.18
N GLN A 609 -14.88 21.21 -27.93
CA GLN A 609 -16.16 21.76 -27.48
C GLN A 609 -16.45 23.17 -28.03
N ASP A 610 -15.44 23.92 -28.47
CA ASP A 610 -15.63 25.21 -29.16
C ASP A 610 -16.25 25.05 -30.57
N ALA A 611 -16.31 23.82 -31.11
CA ALA A 611 -16.84 23.49 -32.43
C ALA A 611 -18.04 22.52 -32.41
N ALA A 612 -18.49 22.06 -31.24
CA ALA A 612 -19.39 20.93 -31.11
C ALA A 612 -20.89 21.30 -31.11
N SER A 613 -21.32 22.19 -32.02
CA SER A 613 -22.70 22.23 -32.49
C SER A 613 -22.80 21.44 -33.81
N LYS A 614 -22.68 20.11 -33.76
CA LYS A 614 -23.25 19.13 -34.73
C LYS A 614 -22.69 17.72 -34.47
N ARG A 615 -23.56 16.74 -34.73
CA ARG A 615 -23.37 15.28 -34.59
C ARG A 615 -21.97 14.83 -35.08
N GLY A 616 -21.08 14.45 -34.16
CA GLY A 616 -19.73 13.93 -34.48
C GLY A 616 -18.78 13.73 -33.29
N ALA A 617 -19.22 13.83 -32.03
CA ALA A 617 -18.35 13.87 -30.85
C ALA A 617 -17.58 12.56 -30.53
N LYS A 618 -17.93 11.43 -31.15
CA LYS A 618 -17.21 10.15 -30.95
C LYS A 618 -15.92 10.05 -31.76
N ASP A 619 -15.80 10.82 -32.86
CA ASP A 619 -14.63 10.80 -33.77
C ASP A 619 -13.79 12.09 -33.69
N ALA A 620 -14.18 13.03 -32.82
CA ALA A 620 -13.43 14.25 -32.60
C ALA A 620 -12.08 13.91 -31.97
N VAL A 621 -11.01 14.20 -32.70
CA VAL A 621 -9.69 13.78 -32.27
C VAL A 621 -9.19 14.70 -31.16
N ASP A 622 -8.81 14.11 -30.04
CA ASP A 622 -8.26 14.84 -28.92
C ASP A 622 -6.90 15.46 -29.29
N VAL A 623 -6.87 16.80 -29.36
CA VAL A 623 -5.70 17.58 -29.75
C VAL A 623 -4.54 17.44 -28.76
N LEU A 624 -4.84 17.27 -27.48
CA LEU A 624 -3.83 17.12 -26.44
C LEU A 624 -3.24 15.71 -26.45
N ALA A 625 -4.07 14.69 -26.69
CA ALA A 625 -3.59 13.32 -26.89
C ALA A 625 -2.70 13.21 -28.14
N ARG A 626 -3.06 13.89 -29.24
CA ARG A 626 -2.21 13.98 -30.43
C ARG A 626 -0.88 14.67 -30.17
N LEU A 627 -0.89 15.79 -29.46
CA LEU A 627 0.35 16.48 -29.07
C LEU A 627 1.22 15.57 -28.20
N GLY A 628 0.63 14.91 -27.20
CA GLY A 628 1.32 13.94 -26.35
C GLY A 628 1.93 12.78 -27.16
N ALA A 629 1.20 12.22 -28.13
CA ALA A 629 1.69 11.17 -29.02
C ALA A 629 2.87 11.64 -29.90
N SER A 630 2.75 12.83 -30.49
CA SER A 630 3.83 13.43 -31.30
C SER A 630 5.10 13.64 -30.47
N ARG A 631 4.97 14.16 -29.24
CA ARG A 631 6.10 14.35 -28.31
C ARG A 631 6.70 13.03 -27.82
N ALA A 632 5.89 11.99 -27.72
CA ALA A 632 6.34 10.63 -27.38
C ALA A 632 6.99 9.91 -28.58
N GLY A 633 6.97 10.49 -29.79
CA GLY A 633 7.51 9.87 -30.99
C GLY A 633 6.70 8.68 -31.49
N ILE A 634 5.40 8.64 -31.21
CA ILE A 634 4.51 7.54 -31.60
C ILE A 634 3.37 8.01 -32.51
N GLU A 635 2.93 7.12 -33.40
CA GLU A 635 1.73 7.34 -34.20
C GLU A 635 0.44 7.28 -33.36
N TRP A 636 -0.50 8.14 -33.68
CA TRP A 636 -1.82 8.20 -33.04
C TRP A 636 -2.90 7.58 -33.94
N PRO A 637 -3.83 6.74 -33.41
CA PRO A 637 -4.07 6.43 -32.00
C PRO A 637 -3.10 5.40 -31.41
N ALA A 638 -2.80 5.56 -30.11
CA ALA A 638 -2.07 4.55 -29.36
C ALA A 638 -2.86 3.22 -29.35
N ARG A 639 -2.17 2.11 -29.67
CA ARG A 639 -2.79 0.79 -29.86
C ARG A 639 -2.55 -0.19 -28.70
N ASN A 640 -1.80 0.21 -27.67
CA ASN A 640 -1.48 -0.63 -26.52
C ASN A 640 -1.25 0.20 -25.25
N VAL A 641 -1.24 -0.48 -24.10
CA VAL A 641 -1.10 0.13 -22.76
C VAL A 641 0.21 0.90 -22.60
N VAL A 642 1.31 0.40 -23.20
CA VAL A 642 2.62 1.05 -23.11
C VAL A 642 2.60 2.41 -23.81
N ARG A 643 2.07 2.45 -25.05
CA ARG A 643 1.89 3.69 -25.82
C ARG A 643 0.92 4.65 -25.16
N ASN A 644 -0.16 4.14 -24.55
CA ASN A 644 -1.05 4.97 -23.71
C ASN A 644 -0.27 5.62 -22.56
N GLY A 645 0.55 4.85 -21.86
CA GLY A 645 1.42 5.34 -20.78
C GLY A 645 2.37 6.44 -21.25
N MET A 646 2.99 6.29 -22.42
CA MET A 646 3.86 7.32 -23.02
C MET A 646 3.10 8.62 -23.32
N VAL A 647 1.89 8.55 -23.88
CA VAL A 647 1.05 9.74 -24.11
C VAL A 647 0.67 10.42 -22.79
N ILE A 648 0.21 9.63 -21.81
CA ILE A 648 -0.17 10.15 -20.48
C ILE A 648 1.02 10.84 -19.81
N GLU A 649 2.21 10.25 -19.87
CA GLU A 649 3.42 10.84 -19.29
C GLU A 649 3.78 12.17 -19.95
N GLN A 650 3.64 12.30 -21.28
CA GLN A 650 3.83 13.58 -21.96
C GLN A 650 2.80 14.62 -21.51
N VAL A 651 1.54 14.23 -21.35
CA VAL A 651 0.50 15.15 -20.88
C VAL A 651 0.70 15.54 -19.40
N GLN A 652 1.24 14.65 -18.57
CA GLN A 652 1.68 15.01 -17.21
C GLN A 652 2.79 16.06 -17.22
N VAL A 653 3.72 15.99 -18.18
CA VAL A 653 4.75 17.02 -18.38
C VAL A 653 4.12 18.34 -18.83
N LEU A 654 3.23 18.32 -19.83
CA LEU A 654 2.59 19.53 -20.36
C LEU A 654 1.69 20.24 -19.35
N THR A 655 1.09 19.49 -18.43
CA THR A 655 0.25 20.04 -17.34
C THR A 655 1.05 20.38 -16.08
N THR A 656 2.33 19.96 -16.02
CA THR A 656 3.16 19.83 -14.81
C THR A 656 2.45 19.20 -13.61
N HIS A 657 1.43 18.39 -13.91
CA HIS A 657 0.65 17.53 -13.03
C HIS A 657 0.35 18.14 -11.64
N ASN A 658 -0.43 19.23 -11.65
CA ASN A 658 -0.95 19.97 -10.49
C ASN A 658 0.05 20.87 -9.75
N LEU A 659 1.36 20.80 -10.06
CA LEU A 659 2.32 21.73 -9.46
C LEU A 659 2.08 23.17 -9.91
N ALA A 660 1.93 23.41 -11.23
CA ALA A 660 1.64 24.75 -11.74
C ALA A 660 0.31 25.34 -11.21
N PRO A 661 -0.84 24.64 -11.26
CA PRO A 661 -2.08 25.13 -10.64
C PRO A 661 -1.93 25.53 -9.18
N LEU A 662 -1.23 24.72 -8.38
CA LEU A 662 -1.01 25.04 -6.96
C LEU A 662 -0.17 26.30 -6.79
N LEU A 663 0.97 26.41 -7.49
CA LEU A 663 1.85 27.57 -7.35
C LEU A 663 1.23 28.86 -7.88
N ALA A 664 0.42 28.80 -8.93
CA ALA A 664 -0.17 29.98 -9.56
C ALA A 664 -1.27 30.65 -8.74
N GLY A 665 -2.08 29.89 -7.99
CA GLY A 665 -3.33 30.41 -7.42
C GLY A 665 -3.54 30.25 -5.92
N SER A 666 -2.59 29.67 -5.17
CA SER A 666 -2.77 29.43 -3.73
C SER A 666 -1.85 30.23 -2.79
N GLY A 667 -0.93 31.07 -3.30
CA GLY A 667 0.09 31.73 -2.46
C GLY A 667 1.19 30.76 -1.95
N LEU A 668 1.21 29.55 -2.51
CA LEU A 668 2.13 28.48 -2.12
C LEU A 668 3.57 28.77 -2.58
N ARG A 669 3.76 29.50 -3.68
CA ARG A 669 5.08 29.81 -4.25
C ARG A 669 5.98 30.50 -3.22
N GLU A 670 5.48 31.55 -2.58
CA GLU A 670 6.22 32.33 -1.58
C GLU A 670 6.53 31.48 -0.34
N SER A 671 5.56 30.70 0.13
CA SER A 671 5.71 29.85 1.32
C SER A 671 6.70 28.68 1.14
N LEU A 672 6.95 28.27 -0.10
CA LEU A 672 7.86 27.19 -0.45
C LEU A 672 9.26 27.68 -0.83
N ALA A 673 9.44 28.96 -1.18
CA ALA A 673 10.67 29.48 -1.77
C ALA A 673 11.95 29.00 -1.05
N ALA A 674 12.01 29.16 0.27
CA ALA A 674 13.16 28.75 1.09
C ALA A 674 13.41 27.22 1.16
N GLN A 675 12.41 26.40 0.84
CA GLN A 675 12.46 24.94 0.93
C GLN A 675 12.71 24.26 -0.42
N LEU A 676 12.50 24.96 -1.55
CA LEU A 676 12.62 24.39 -2.89
C LEU A 676 13.99 23.73 -3.15
N PRO A 677 15.15 24.32 -2.77
CA PRO A 677 16.43 23.65 -2.99
C PRO A 677 16.55 22.34 -2.22
N ALA A 678 16.11 22.31 -0.95
CA ALA A 678 16.14 21.11 -0.12
C ALA A 678 15.17 20.02 -0.63
N MET A 679 13.99 20.43 -1.14
CA MET A 679 13.04 19.53 -1.78
C MET A 679 13.65 18.87 -3.03
N ALA A 680 14.34 19.65 -3.88
CA ALA A 680 15.02 19.12 -5.06
C ALA A 680 16.14 18.11 -4.68
N ARG A 681 16.95 18.42 -3.66
CA ARG A 681 18.00 17.50 -3.15
C ARG A 681 17.41 16.17 -2.69
N ARG A 682 16.31 16.22 -1.92
CA ARG A 682 15.61 15.02 -1.45
C ARG A 682 15.03 14.17 -2.57
N CYS A 683 14.51 14.80 -3.63
CA CYS A 683 14.10 14.05 -4.83
C CYS A 683 15.29 13.30 -5.45
N PHE A 684 16.43 13.97 -5.61
CA PHE A 684 17.62 13.37 -6.20
C PHE A 684 18.18 12.21 -5.36
N GLU A 685 18.30 12.38 -4.04
CA GLU A 685 18.72 11.33 -3.10
C GLU A 685 17.78 10.13 -3.16
N TRP A 686 16.47 10.39 -3.17
CA TRP A 686 15.46 9.34 -3.27
C TRP A 686 15.59 8.55 -4.58
N ILE A 687 15.79 9.23 -5.73
CA ILE A 687 15.99 8.58 -7.03
C ILE A 687 17.23 7.68 -7.00
N CYS A 688 18.36 8.19 -6.49
CA CYS A 688 19.59 7.42 -6.35
C CYS A 688 19.37 6.17 -5.49
N ALA A 689 18.67 6.30 -4.35
CA ALA A 689 18.38 5.18 -3.48
C ALA A 689 17.45 4.15 -4.15
N GLN A 690 16.36 4.58 -4.78
CA GLN A 690 15.34 3.67 -5.34
C GLN A 690 15.85 2.85 -6.52
N LEU A 691 16.61 3.46 -7.43
CA LEU A 691 17.11 2.79 -8.64
C LEU A 691 18.23 1.77 -8.34
N GLN A 692 18.77 1.78 -7.12
CA GLN A 692 19.79 0.83 -6.66
C GLN A 692 19.22 -0.32 -5.81
N LEU A 693 17.93 -0.30 -5.46
CA LEU A 693 17.30 -1.40 -4.74
C LEU A 693 17.14 -2.64 -5.64
N PRO A 694 17.42 -3.86 -5.14
CA PRO A 694 17.14 -5.10 -5.86
C PRO A 694 15.66 -5.20 -6.25
N ALA A 695 15.36 -5.64 -7.48
CA ALA A 695 14.00 -5.99 -7.89
C ALA A 695 13.78 -7.49 -7.79
N ALA A 696 12.57 -7.88 -7.37
CA ALA A 696 12.14 -9.27 -7.46
C ALA A 696 11.92 -9.70 -8.92
N ASP A 697 11.45 -8.78 -9.77
CA ASP A 697 11.15 -9.05 -11.17
C ASP A 697 11.23 -7.78 -12.05
N ARG A 698 11.06 -7.97 -13.37
CA ARG A 698 11.05 -6.90 -14.37
C ARG A 698 9.98 -5.85 -14.10
N HIS A 699 8.78 -6.26 -13.70
CA HIS A 699 7.66 -5.36 -13.47
C HIS A 699 7.92 -4.43 -12.28
N ALA A 700 8.47 -4.95 -11.18
CA ALA A 700 8.90 -4.17 -10.02
C ALA A 700 9.97 -3.13 -10.41
N SER A 701 10.88 -3.48 -11.33
CA SER A 701 11.88 -2.54 -11.85
C SER A 701 11.23 -1.39 -12.64
N LEU A 702 10.28 -1.70 -13.52
CA LEU A 702 9.53 -0.69 -14.29
C LEU A 702 8.74 0.26 -13.38
N ILE A 703 8.10 -0.26 -12.33
CA ILE A 703 7.41 0.58 -11.33
C ILE A 703 8.38 1.57 -10.67
N ARG A 704 9.59 1.13 -10.29
CA ARG A 704 10.59 2.01 -9.69
C ARG A 704 11.10 3.07 -10.66
N ILE A 705 11.30 2.70 -11.93
CA ILE A 705 11.70 3.63 -12.98
C ILE A 705 10.62 4.68 -13.18
N LYS A 706 9.35 4.27 -13.32
CA LYS A 706 8.19 5.19 -13.40
C LYS A 706 8.16 6.15 -12.20
N GLY A 707 8.30 5.63 -10.98
CA GLY A 707 8.36 6.45 -9.77
C GLY A 707 9.54 7.42 -9.74
N SER A 708 10.69 7.03 -10.28
CA SER A 708 11.88 7.87 -10.38
C SER A 708 11.74 8.97 -11.43
N ALA A 709 11.07 8.70 -12.56
CA ALA A 709 10.73 9.72 -13.55
C ALA A 709 9.74 10.75 -12.99
N TYR A 710 8.77 10.33 -12.17
CA TYR A 710 7.89 11.25 -11.44
C TYR A 710 8.67 12.16 -10.49
N ALA A 711 9.55 11.58 -9.67
CA ALA A 711 10.40 12.33 -8.75
C ALA A 711 11.32 13.30 -9.49
N TRP A 712 11.89 12.88 -10.62
CA TRP A 712 12.73 13.70 -11.47
C TRP A 712 11.97 14.89 -12.04
N ARG A 713 10.76 14.66 -12.56
CA ARG A 713 9.91 15.74 -13.10
C ARG A 713 9.58 16.79 -12.03
N GLN A 714 9.24 16.36 -10.81
CA GLN A 714 8.99 17.29 -9.71
C GLN A 714 10.25 18.05 -9.32
N MET A 715 11.40 17.37 -9.24
CA MET A 715 12.69 17.99 -8.96
C MET A 715 13.03 19.09 -9.97
N VAL A 716 12.91 18.81 -11.28
CA VAL A 716 13.17 19.81 -12.33
C VAL A 716 12.20 20.99 -12.23
N PHE A 717 10.94 20.73 -11.85
CA PHE A 717 9.97 21.81 -11.60
C PHE A 717 10.35 22.65 -10.38
N PHE A 718 10.77 22.06 -9.26
CA PHE A 718 11.21 22.83 -8.10
C PHE A 718 12.45 23.67 -8.40
N LEU A 719 13.41 23.11 -9.13
CA LEU A 719 14.60 23.83 -9.59
C LEU A 719 14.24 24.99 -10.52
N SER A 720 13.21 24.85 -11.35
CA SER A 720 12.78 25.94 -12.23
C SER A 720 12.12 27.12 -11.50
N GLN A 721 11.80 26.94 -10.22
CA GLN A 721 11.31 28.00 -9.33
C GLN A 721 12.40 28.52 -8.37
N CYS A 722 13.62 27.97 -8.42
CA CYS A 722 14.76 28.44 -7.63
C CYS A 722 15.50 29.58 -8.35
N ARG A 723 16.36 30.29 -7.62
CA ARG A 723 17.28 31.28 -8.20
C ARG A 723 18.42 30.60 -8.95
N ASP A 724 19.02 31.29 -9.93
CA ASP A 724 20.08 30.71 -10.77
C ASP A 724 21.30 30.25 -9.97
N ASP A 725 21.67 30.97 -8.90
CA ASP A 725 22.75 30.59 -7.97
C ASP A 725 22.46 29.26 -7.25
N GLU A 726 21.21 29.06 -6.82
CA GLU A 726 20.76 27.82 -6.16
C GLU A 726 20.73 26.63 -7.14
N VAL A 727 20.34 26.87 -8.40
CA VAL A 727 20.39 25.86 -9.46
C VAL A 727 21.84 25.43 -9.72
N ILE A 728 22.77 26.38 -9.83
CA ILE A 728 24.19 26.09 -10.02
C ILE A 728 24.75 25.29 -8.84
N GLU A 729 24.42 25.69 -7.61
CA GLU A 729 24.83 24.97 -6.40
C GLU A 729 24.28 23.52 -6.39
N PHE A 730 23.00 23.35 -6.71
CA PHE A 730 22.37 22.04 -6.83
C PHE A 730 23.07 21.16 -7.88
N LEU A 731 23.37 21.70 -9.06
CA LEU A 731 24.02 20.93 -10.12
C LEU A 731 25.43 20.49 -9.71
N GLY A 732 26.21 21.36 -9.07
CA GLY A 732 27.51 21.01 -8.51
C GLY A 732 27.41 19.90 -7.47
N TRP A 733 26.48 20.03 -6.50
CA TRP A 733 26.23 19.03 -5.47
C TRP A 733 25.76 17.68 -6.07
N SER A 734 24.83 17.69 -7.03
CA SER A 734 24.28 16.48 -7.64
C SER A 734 25.32 15.67 -8.41
N ARG A 735 26.30 16.33 -9.04
CA ARG A 735 27.45 15.67 -9.68
C ARG A 735 28.35 14.99 -8.66
N ALA A 736 28.63 15.66 -7.55
CA ALA A 736 29.40 15.08 -6.44
C ALA A 736 28.64 13.88 -5.82
N CYS A 737 27.33 14.03 -5.59
CA CYS A 737 26.46 12.98 -5.08
C CYS A 737 26.43 11.76 -6.01
N LEU A 738 26.27 11.96 -7.33
CA LEU A 738 26.33 10.89 -8.33
C LEU A 738 27.73 10.25 -8.39
N GLY A 739 28.78 11.06 -8.23
CA GLY A 739 30.16 10.63 -8.18
C GLY A 739 30.46 9.63 -7.05
N GLY A 740 29.73 9.73 -5.93
CA GLY A 740 29.83 8.79 -4.80
C GLY A 740 29.00 7.51 -4.93
N GLN A 741 28.19 7.35 -5.99
CA GLN A 741 27.34 6.17 -6.17
C GLN A 741 28.09 4.98 -6.78
N ALA A 742 27.47 3.79 -6.77
CA ALA A 742 28.04 2.60 -7.38
C ALA A 742 28.33 2.81 -8.88
N LYS A 743 29.49 2.34 -9.35
CA LYS A 743 29.99 2.57 -10.73
C LYS A 743 28.98 2.22 -11.83
N ALA A 744 28.28 1.08 -11.69
CA ALA A 744 27.27 0.63 -12.64
C ALA A 744 26.03 1.54 -12.67
N PHE A 745 25.61 2.07 -11.52
CA PHE A 745 24.52 3.04 -11.46
C PHE A 745 24.94 4.39 -12.05
N LYS A 746 26.11 4.91 -11.63
CA LYS A 746 26.67 6.16 -12.16
C LYS A 746 26.69 6.17 -13.69
N ARG A 747 27.27 5.13 -14.30
CA ARG A 747 27.36 5.03 -15.78
C ARG A 747 26.00 5.11 -16.47
N ARG A 748 24.97 4.47 -15.92
CA ARG A 748 23.62 4.46 -16.49
C ARG A 748 22.87 5.77 -16.29
N PHE A 749 23.13 6.46 -15.18
CA PHE A 749 22.39 7.67 -14.80
C PHE A 749 23.07 8.98 -15.23
N GLU A 750 24.37 8.96 -15.52
CA GLU A 750 25.15 10.12 -16.00
C GLU A 750 24.51 10.86 -17.21
N PRO A 751 23.97 10.16 -18.24
CA PRO A 751 23.33 10.84 -19.36
C PRO A 751 22.11 11.68 -18.96
N ILE A 752 21.34 11.22 -17.98
CA ILE A 752 20.16 11.92 -17.46
C ILE A 752 20.59 13.22 -16.75
N LEU A 753 21.61 13.14 -15.89
CA LEU A 753 22.13 14.32 -15.20
C LEU A 753 22.79 15.32 -16.17
N SER A 754 23.52 14.80 -17.16
CA SER A 754 24.14 15.62 -18.20
C SER A 754 23.11 16.40 -19.02
N GLY A 755 21.95 15.80 -19.32
CA GLY A 755 20.83 16.49 -19.98
C GLY A 755 20.30 17.66 -19.16
N LEU A 756 20.19 17.53 -17.83
CA LEU A 756 19.75 18.62 -16.96
C LEU A 756 20.77 19.75 -16.91
N VAL A 757 22.06 19.41 -16.83
CA VAL A 757 23.16 20.37 -16.92
C VAL A 757 23.11 21.16 -18.22
N ALA A 758 22.91 20.48 -19.35
CA ALA A 758 22.80 21.14 -20.65
C ALA A 758 21.63 22.12 -20.68
N ALA A 759 20.47 21.73 -20.16
CA ALA A 759 19.29 22.61 -20.09
C ALA A 759 19.43 23.82 -19.16
N ALA A 760 20.29 23.73 -18.15
CA ALA A 760 20.59 24.84 -17.25
C ALA A 760 21.61 25.83 -17.85
N THR A 761 22.42 25.41 -18.82
CA THR A 761 23.56 26.19 -19.32
C THR A 761 23.41 26.65 -20.78
N THR A 762 22.50 26.05 -21.55
CA THR A 762 22.30 26.31 -22.97
C THR A 762 20.85 26.68 -23.25
N GLU A 763 20.60 27.63 -24.16
CA GLU A 763 19.25 28.09 -24.51
C GLU A 763 18.44 27.04 -25.31
N ASP A 764 19.08 26.32 -26.24
CA ASP A 764 18.48 25.24 -27.04
C ASP A 764 19.22 23.90 -26.85
N PRO A 765 19.01 23.22 -25.70
CA PRO A 765 19.72 22.01 -25.36
C PRO A 765 19.13 20.80 -26.10
N ARG A 766 19.97 19.97 -26.73
CA ARG A 766 19.54 18.64 -27.20
C ARG A 766 19.47 17.67 -26.01
N VAL A 767 18.34 17.69 -25.31
CA VAL A 767 18.08 16.83 -24.15
C VAL A 767 17.25 15.63 -24.56
N GLN A 768 17.60 14.45 -24.05
CA GLN A 768 16.69 13.31 -23.97
C GLN A 768 16.11 13.27 -22.56
N PRO A 769 14.88 13.77 -22.32
CA PRO A 769 14.37 13.89 -20.96
C PRO A 769 14.14 12.51 -20.34
N PHE A 770 14.40 12.40 -19.03
CA PHE A 770 14.11 11.17 -18.30
C PHE A 770 12.60 10.92 -18.20
N MET A 771 12.15 9.90 -18.92
CA MET A 771 10.79 9.38 -18.94
C MET A 771 10.73 7.98 -18.32
N GLY A 772 9.60 7.63 -17.73
CA GLY A 772 9.36 6.35 -17.07
C GLY A 772 8.77 5.29 -18.00
N TRP A 773 8.07 5.71 -19.05
CA TRP A 773 7.50 4.82 -20.07
C TRP A 773 8.38 4.73 -21.31
N THR A 774 8.54 3.50 -21.82
CA THR A 774 9.22 3.23 -23.09
C THR A 774 8.58 2.03 -23.77
N GLU A 775 8.66 1.97 -25.09
CA GLU A 775 8.47 0.73 -25.83
C GLU A 775 9.72 -0.15 -25.67
N GLY A 776 9.54 -1.46 -25.46
CA GLY A 776 10.64 -2.41 -25.27
C GLY A 776 11.31 -2.36 -23.88
N THR A 777 12.62 -2.61 -23.84
CA THR A 777 13.40 -2.60 -22.59
C THR A 777 13.89 -1.19 -22.29
N HIS A 778 13.57 -0.70 -21.09
CA HIS A 778 14.06 0.59 -20.61
C HIS A 778 15.59 0.60 -20.53
N TRP A 779 16.22 1.62 -21.10
CA TRP A 779 17.67 1.82 -21.12
C TRP A 779 18.35 1.70 -19.74
N LEU A 780 17.70 2.10 -18.64
CA LEU A 780 18.22 1.89 -17.28
C LEU A 780 18.23 0.42 -16.81
N MET A 781 17.53 -0.48 -17.52
CA MET A 781 17.47 -1.92 -17.22
C MET A 781 18.46 -2.75 -18.05
N GLN A 782 19.29 -2.13 -18.90
CA GLN A 782 20.29 -2.87 -19.65
C GLN A 782 21.34 -3.45 -18.70
N ASP A 783 21.63 -4.75 -18.83
CA ASP A 783 22.68 -5.42 -18.08
C ASP A 783 24.06 -5.00 -18.61
N ASP A 784 25.03 -4.86 -17.70
CA ASP A 784 26.40 -4.44 -18.00
C ASP A 784 27.22 -5.51 -18.76
N ASN A 785 26.60 -6.55 -19.30
CA ASN A 785 27.30 -7.68 -19.93
C ASN A 785 26.80 -7.92 -21.38
N PRO A 786 27.40 -7.27 -22.39
CA PRO A 786 27.05 -7.48 -23.81
C PRO A 786 27.56 -8.82 -24.38
N GLY A 787 27.76 -9.83 -23.53
CA GLY A 787 28.35 -11.11 -23.89
C GLY A 787 27.93 -12.23 -22.93
N ARG A 788 26.69 -12.71 -23.07
CA ARG A 788 26.28 -14.07 -22.76
C ARG A 788 25.26 -14.54 -23.77
#